data_AF-A0A832EIC7-F1
#
_entry.id   AF-A0A832EIC7-F1
#
_cell.length_a   1.000
_cell.length_b   1.000
_cell.length_c   1.000
_cell.angle_alpha   90.00
_cell.angle_beta   90.00
_cell.angle_gamma   90.00
#
_symmetry.space_group_name_H-M   'P 1'
#
loop_
_entity.id
_entity.type
_entity.pdbx_description
1 polymer ?
#
loop_
_entity_poly.entity_id
_entity_poly.type
_entity_poly.pdbx_seq_one_letter_code
_entity_poly.pdbx_strand_id
1 'polypeptide(L)'
;MISFRFLAAWVVGSLVTSALAATMSASPNAPAITGYDIANYGTVTGNEKWWAENSAAGAVKGQTFTTGNAPALLKAVTYQVTASQKAEPTKVYRIRVGTVTGANFTEIAREEATQTFTWNGGEYMTWRFATNVLLAANTTYGVDVGMLSSTSSWTTGIPYLNVTGNLYPGGVRYSSGTYGIGDSNLTLVASSDRIFHLDMEHPLRPSPEVGASVPAGDVTLSWTNYPPTTGTDVWVDVWFGTDSNALTQVVSAGLNVTNVTVSVPVGGTYYWRVDSYLDGAPGGAPLLGALFYFVIVDSDGDGMPDAYELANTTPPSATALTPDGDDDADGLTNLQEYQLGTRANLADTDGDGLSDGNEVSFYNTSPIKVDTDNDGLRDTDEIFVYHTNPLLPDTEGDGLGDGDEITLHQTDPLLADTDDDGAGDWYEVTASYTSPIHALSRPPVPYPLPKPDGSPGTTNKPVKVFILSGQSNMVGMGNVTGSDGAGAPLPGTLHTIAKVEGKFPHLLDTNGNWSVRQDVFYRGVITAIGNTNLMVGQGADSGKIGPELGFGHVMGWYYDEPVLVIKTSQGNRGLFWDILPPGSPAFTNAGTIYAGYGQSPNSWPTNGAPSPYGWYAGKQYDDFFLAENDMGPTIGWTNGVVYPSGCQLRHNGVTYISRTNHTASAVTEPGTGGTSTNFWNIYSVFNVTDVLDNFATHYPQWAAQGFEIAGFAWFQGHWDSQSALYASRYETNLVNLIKTVRQYYEGRYPGRIQPNAPFVIATIGFDGAAMSGNYLTVWNAQLAVTNTVKYPEFAGNVKSKDTRGYWRSSAVSPTATGYHYNHNAETFMLVGDALGRGMIELLNGGPAGDYDTWAAQFPGADLTDPEADYDGDGMTNNAERLFGLDPTRSASHQPVTFTTSQFTYTRRTPSLTGYHYTVWTSTNMVTWTQDTGAVQMPGTPVANVETVLVTLSPALLEGPQLFVRIRAAP
;
A
#
# COMPACT_ATOMS: atom_id res chain seq x y z
N MET A 1 43.95 46.02 24.10
CA MET A 1 43.94 47.50 24.08
C MET A 1 44.00 47.95 22.65
N ILE A 2 42.96 48.67 22.24
CA ILE A 2 42.70 49.20 20.90
C ILE A 2 43.78 50.21 20.52
N SER A 3 44.36 50.11 19.33
CA SER A 3 45.01 51.25 18.67
C SER A 3 45.42 51.00 17.21
N PHE A 4 44.81 51.84 16.35
CA PHE A 4 45.25 52.36 15.04
C PHE A 4 45.16 51.44 13.81
N ARG A 5 44.20 51.72 12.91
CA ARG A 5 44.23 52.67 11.75
C ARG A 5 45.19 52.21 10.65
N PHE A 6 44.71 52.02 9.42
CA PHE A 6 44.78 53.07 8.39
C PHE A 6 43.96 52.73 7.14
N LEU A 7 43.47 53.80 6.55
CA LEU A 7 42.67 53.94 5.33
C LEU A 7 43.58 53.90 4.08
N ALA A 8 43.01 53.37 3.00
CA ALA A 8 43.32 53.50 1.57
C ALA A 8 44.48 54.42 1.09
N ALA A 9 45.24 53.94 0.10
CA ALA A 9 45.52 54.68 -1.14
C ALA A 9 46.18 53.81 -2.23
N TRP A 10 45.71 54.05 -3.45
CA TRP A 10 46.13 53.60 -4.77
C TRP A 10 47.63 53.61 -5.09
N VAL A 11 48.10 52.62 -5.88
CA VAL A 11 48.99 52.78 -7.06
C VAL A 11 48.66 51.71 -8.12
N VAL A 12 48.64 52.14 -9.39
CA VAL A 12 48.32 51.44 -10.65
C VAL A 12 49.52 50.65 -11.21
N GLY A 13 49.29 49.51 -11.89
CA GLY A 13 50.28 48.87 -12.77
C GLY A 13 49.90 47.49 -13.35
N SER A 14 49.19 47.52 -14.47
CA SER A 14 48.92 46.53 -15.55
C SER A 14 49.65 45.16 -15.55
N LEU A 15 48.96 44.03 -15.82
CA LEU A 15 48.50 43.64 -17.17
C LEU A 15 47.10 42.99 -17.17
N VAL A 16 46.29 43.44 -18.13
CA VAL A 16 44.92 43.06 -18.46
C VAL A 16 44.92 42.10 -19.67
N THR A 17 43.99 41.13 -19.72
CA THR A 17 43.11 40.79 -20.87
C THR A 17 42.14 39.70 -20.40
N SER A 18 40.80 39.77 -20.55
CA SER A 18 39.89 40.70 -21.23
C SER A 18 38.51 40.59 -20.57
N ALA A 19 37.92 41.70 -20.14
CA ALA A 19 36.46 41.74 -19.92
C ALA A 19 35.80 41.64 -21.30
N LEU A 20 35.02 40.59 -21.53
CA LEU A 20 34.29 40.41 -22.79
C LEU A 20 33.34 41.60 -22.97
N ALA A 21 33.48 42.32 -24.07
CA ALA A 21 32.46 43.28 -24.48
C ALA A 21 31.28 42.53 -25.08
N ALA A 22 30.08 43.13 -25.03
CA ALA A 22 28.91 42.65 -25.75
C ALA A 22 29.30 42.36 -27.21
N THR A 23 28.99 41.16 -27.72
CA THR A 23 29.33 40.82 -29.11
C THR A 23 28.07 40.67 -29.93
N MET A 24 28.08 41.30 -31.11
CA MET A 24 27.09 41.10 -32.15
C MET A 24 27.70 40.27 -33.27
N SER A 25 26.98 39.27 -33.74
CA SER A 25 27.42 38.42 -34.86
C SER A 25 26.26 38.09 -35.79
N ALA A 26 26.54 37.77 -37.05
CA ALA A 26 25.56 37.30 -38.03
C ALA A 26 25.93 35.90 -38.52
N SER A 27 24.93 35.05 -38.74
CA SER A 27 25.07 33.65 -39.16
C SER A 27 24.00 33.31 -40.20
N PRO A 28 24.33 32.57 -41.28
CA PRO A 28 23.31 32.06 -42.20
C PRO A 28 22.45 30.94 -41.59
N ASN A 29 22.91 30.32 -40.50
CA ASN A 29 22.23 29.22 -39.82
C ASN A 29 21.54 29.69 -38.54
N ALA A 30 20.35 29.15 -38.28
CA ALA A 30 19.63 29.36 -37.02
C ALA A 30 20.38 28.69 -35.84
N PRO A 31 20.42 29.31 -34.65
CA PRO A 31 20.82 28.64 -33.41
C PRO A 31 20.03 27.35 -33.14
N ALA A 32 20.67 26.39 -32.48
CA ALA A 32 19.99 25.18 -32.00
C ALA A 32 19.05 25.53 -30.83
N ILE A 33 17.80 25.08 -30.89
CA ILE A 33 16.85 25.21 -29.78
C ILE A 33 17.17 24.13 -28.75
N THR A 34 17.45 24.53 -27.50
CA THR A 34 17.69 23.63 -26.38
C THR A 34 16.48 23.61 -25.45
N GLY A 35 16.43 22.67 -24.48
CA GLY A 35 15.36 22.62 -23.48
C GLY A 35 15.21 23.88 -22.63
N TYR A 36 16.15 24.83 -22.73
CA TYR A 36 16.18 26.08 -21.98
C TYR A 36 15.77 27.32 -22.80
N ASP A 37 15.38 27.14 -24.07
CA ASP A 37 14.82 28.22 -24.90
C ASP A 37 13.35 28.50 -24.56
N ILE A 38 12.90 29.74 -24.74
CA ILE A 38 11.52 30.13 -24.46
C ILE A 38 10.47 29.34 -25.25
N ALA A 39 10.80 28.82 -26.43
CA ALA A 39 9.92 27.97 -27.22
C ALA A 39 9.51 26.66 -26.52
N ASN A 40 10.25 26.25 -25.47
CA ASN A 40 10.01 25.01 -24.72
C ASN A 40 9.36 25.23 -23.34
N TYR A 41 9.18 26.48 -22.87
CA TYR A 41 8.71 26.80 -21.51
C TYR A 41 7.19 27.06 -21.35
N GLY A 42 6.36 26.59 -22.28
CA GLY A 42 4.89 26.67 -22.16
C GLY A 42 4.27 28.02 -22.57
N THR A 43 2.93 28.09 -22.56
CA THR A 43 2.13 29.16 -23.18
C THR A 43 2.57 30.57 -22.78
N VAL A 44 3.13 31.33 -23.74
CA VAL A 44 3.28 32.79 -23.65
C VAL A 44 1.88 33.40 -23.59
N THR A 45 1.36 33.65 -22.39
CA THR A 45 0.05 34.30 -22.21
C THR A 45 0.20 35.81 -22.37
N GLY A 46 0.04 36.29 -23.60
CA GLY A 46 -0.07 37.71 -23.88
C GLY A 46 -0.01 37.98 -25.36
N ASN A 47 -1.03 38.66 -25.90
CA ASN A 47 -0.96 39.18 -27.26
C ASN A 47 0.30 40.04 -27.39
N GLU A 48 1.12 39.81 -28.41
CA GLU A 48 2.29 40.64 -28.68
C GLU A 48 1.88 42.12 -28.72
N LYS A 49 2.49 42.93 -27.85
CA LYS A 49 2.24 44.37 -27.81
C LYS A 49 3.45 45.10 -28.34
N TRP A 50 3.26 45.73 -29.50
CA TRP A 50 4.05 46.90 -29.86
C TRP A 50 3.78 47.98 -28.81
N TRP A 51 4.74 48.23 -27.93
CA TRP A 51 4.68 49.39 -27.07
C TRP A 51 5.13 50.61 -27.88
N ALA A 52 4.23 51.57 -28.06
CA ALA A 52 4.56 52.87 -28.63
C ALA A 52 4.44 53.91 -27.51
N GLU A 53 5.57 54.49 -27.09
CA GLU A 53 5.51 55.78 -26.41
C GLU A 53 5.17 56.86 -27.43
N ASN A 54 3.88 57.19 -27.58
CA ASN A 54 3.34 58.29 -28.38
C ASN A 54 3.70 58.32 -29.88
N SER A 55 2.74 58.72 -30.72
CA SER A 55 2.85 58.78 -32.18
C SER A 55 3.79 59.89 -32.72
N ALA A 56 4.71 60.41 -31.91
CA ALA A 56 5.76 61.31 -32.39
C ALA A 56 6.91 60.48 -32.98
N ALA A 57 7.42 60.91 -34.14
CA ALA A 57 8.53 60.26 -34.83
C ALA A 57 9.73 60.06 -33.88
N GLY A 58 9.96 58.82 -33.43
CA GLY A 58 11.00 58.46 -32.45
C GLY A 58 10.60 57.46 -31.35
N ALA A 59 9.37 56.92 -31.34
CA ALA A 59 8.94 55.93 -30.34
C ALA A 59 9.75 54.60 -30.42
N VAL A 60 10.20 54.09 -29.27
CA VAL A 60 10.95 52.83 -29.11
C VAL A 60 10.08 51.61 -29.48
N LYS A 61 10.65 50.58 -30.11
CA LYS A 61 9.92 49.38 -30.58
C LYS A 61 10.65 48.10 -30.16
N GLY A 62 10.17 47.40 -29.13
CA GLY A 62 10.75 46.14 -28.64
C GLY A 62 9.75 44.97 -28.56
N GLN A 63 10.24 43.75 -28.29
CA GLN A 63 9.44 42.51 -28.14
C GLN A 63 9.40 42.05 -26.68
N THR A 64 8.30 41.45 -26.22
CA THR A 64 8.12 41.02 -24.82
C THR A 64 8.06 39.50 -24.64
N PHE A 65 8.48 39.02 -23.48
CA PHE A 65 8.41 37.62 -23.09
C PHE A 65 8.23 37.46 -21.57
N THR A 66 7.75 36.31 -21.09
CA THR A 66 7.53 36.04 -19.66
C THR A 66 8.32 34.82 -19.21
N THR A 67 9.02 34.93 -18.08
CA THR A 67 9.77 33.81 -17.47
C THR A 67 8.86 32.84 -16.73
N GLY A 68 9.27 31.56 -16.67
CA GLY A 68 8.57 30.51 -15.91
C GLY A 68 8.69 30.68 -14.39
N ASN A 69 8.27 29.66 -13.63
CA ASN A 69 8.20 29.68 -12.17
C ASN A 69 9.55 29.73 -11.42
N ALA A 70 10.68 29.76 -12.12
CA ALA A 70 12.02 29.84 -11.54
C ALA A 70 12.88 30.95 -12.19
N PRO A 71 13.81 31.58 -11.45
CA PRO A 71 14.71 32.60 -11.99
C PRO A 71 15.69 32.03 -13.03
N ALA A 72 16.01 32.80 -14.06
CA ALA A 72 16.89 32.38 -15.16
C ALA A 72 17.94 33.45 -15.50
N LEU A 73 19.07 33.05 -16.08
CA LEU A 73 20.11 33.92 -16.61
C LEU A 73 20.01 33.98 -18.14
N LEU A 74 19.81 35.16 -18.70
CA LEU A 74 19.78 35.40 -20.15
C LEU A 74 21.17 35.70 -20.69
N LYS A 75 21.63 34.87 -21.64
CA LYS A 75 22.98 34.89 -22.21
C LYS A 75 23.02 35.57 -23.57
N ALA A 76 22.04 35.32 -24.43
CA ALA A 76 22.00 35.87 -25.78
C ALA A 76 20.59 36.04 -26.34
N VAL A 77 20.45 36.97 -27.30
CA VAL A 77 19.22 37.18 -28.08
C VAL A 77 19.54 37.07 -29.57
N THR A 78 18.80 36.25 -30.31
CA THR A 78 19.01 36.05 -31.75
C THR A 78 17.76 36.30 -32.58
N TYR A 79 17.86 36.99 -33.71
CA TYR A 79 16.75 37.27 -34.62
C TYR A 79 17.16 37.30 -36.10
N GLN A 80 16.23 37.01 -37.01
CA GLN A 80 16.50 36.96 -38.46
C GLN A 80 16.33 38.33 -39.13
N VAL A 81 17.27 38.73 -39.98
CA VAL A 81 17.27 40.01 -40.73
C VAL A 81 16.93 39.79 -42.20
N THR A 82 16.30 40.78 -42.87
CA THR A 82 15.54 40.44 -44.10
C THR A 82 15.74 41.35 -45.30
N ALA A 83 16.27 42.55 -45.12
CA ALA A 83 16.75 43.36 -46.23
C ALA A 83 18.25 43.12 -46.41
N SER A 84 18.68 42.76 -47.62
CA SER A 84 20.09 42.84 -47.99
C SER A 84 20.51 44.32 -48.00
N GLN A 85 21.42 44.71 -47.11
CA GLN A 85 22.04 46.03 -47.14
C GLN A 85 23.50 45.88 -47.57
N LYS A 86 23.94 46.74 -48.51
CA LYS A 86 25.36 46.84 -48.86
C LYS A 86 26.13 47.34 -47.65
N ALA A 87 27.41 46.96 -47.53
CA ALA A 87 28.28 47.31 -46.42
C ALA A 87 28.10 48.78 -45.98
N GLU A 88 27.56 48.96 -44.79
CA GLU A 88 27.38 50.26 -44.16
C GLU A 88 28.62 50.59 -43.32
N PRO A 89 28.99 51.87 -43.12
CA PRO A 89 30.07 52.24 -42.22
C PRO A 89 29.80 51.75 -40.80
N THR A 90 30.85 51.65 -39.98
CA THR A 90 30.76 51.25 -38.57
C THR A 90 29.75 52.09 -37.81
N LYS A 91 28.79 51.44 -37.14
CA LYS A 91 27.70 52.08 -36.38
C LYS A 91 27.64 51.51 -34.96
N VAL A 92 27.12 52.29 -34.03
CA VAL A 92 26.90 51.87 -32.63
C VAL A 92 25.46 51.44 -32.44
N TYR A 93 25.26 50.25 -31.88
CA TYR A 93 23.96 49.67 -31.55
C TYR A 93 23.86 49.53 -30.04
N ARG A 94 22.63 49.50 -29.55
CA ARG A 94 22.28 49.33 -28.14
C ARG A 94 21.20 48.28 -28.02
N ILE A 95 21.41 47.27 -27.18
CA ILE A 95 20.35 46.39 -26.68
C ILE A 95 19.94 46.80 -25.27
N ARG A 96 18.65 46.66 -24.97
CA ARG A 96 18.06 46.90 -23.65
C ARG A 96 17.16 45.73 -23.29
N VAL A 97 17.24 45.28 -22.04
CA VAL A 97 16.32 44.33 -21.42
C VAL A 97 15.68 45.01 -20.22
N GLY A 98 14.37 44.89 -20.05
CA GLY A 98 13.63 45.59 -19.00
C GLY A 98 12.36 44.88 -18.61
N THR A 99 11.83 45.12 -17.42
CA THR A 99 10.49 44.61 -17.04
C THR A 99 9.41 45.42 -17.74
N VAL A 100 8.29 44.76 -18.06
CA VAL A 100 7.15 45.40 -18.73
C VAL A 100 5.89 45.23 -17.90
N THR A 101 5.30 46.36 -17.52
CA THR A 101 4.02 46.41 -16.79
C THR A 101 3.09 47.40 -17.49
N GLY A 102 2.02 46.90 -18.12
CA GLY A 102 1.11 47.73 -18.90
C GLY A 102 1.78 48.29 -20.15
N ALA A 103 1.94 49.62 -20.22
CA ALA A 103 2.65 50.32 -21.30
C ALA A 103 4.07 50.77 -20.90
N ASN A 104 4.50 50.51 -19.67
CA ASN A 104 5.77 50.99 -19.13
C ASN A 104 6.87 49.94 -19.31
N PHE A 105 8.03 50.37 -19.80
CA PHE A 105 9.26 49.59 -19.89
C PHE A 105 10.29 50.12 -18.87
N THR A 106 10.71 49.27 -17.94
CA THR A 106 11.75 49.61 -16.94
C THR A 106 13.01 48.82 -17.23
N GLU A 107 14.04 49.49 -17.76
CA GLU A 107 15.33 48.88 -18.12
C GLU A 107 16.01 48.25 -16.88
N ILE A 108 16.40 46.99 -17.00
CA ILE A 108 17.17 46.24 -15.98
C ILE A 108 18.58 45.90 -16.45
N ALA A 109 18.81 45.87 -17.77
CA ALA A 109 20.13 45.68 -18.37
C ALA A 109 20.21 46.44 -19.70
N ARG A 110 21.40 46.95 -19.99
CA ARG A 110 21.70 47.64 -21.25
C ARG A 110 23.12 47.35 -21.69
N GLU A 111 23.29 47.13 -22.98
CA GLU A 111 24.62 46.97 -23.57
C GLU A 111 24.69 47.67 -24.91
N GLU A 112 25.88 48.14 -25.26
CA GLU A 112 26.15 48.80 -26.53
C GLU A 112 27.30 48.09 -27.25
N ALA A 113 27.15 47.89 -28.55
CA ALA A 113 28.16 47.27 -29.39
C ALA A 113 28.38 48.13 -30.64
N THR A 114 29.65 48.35 -30.98
CA THR A 114 30.04 49.07 -32.20
C THR A 114 30.42 48.06 -33.25
N GLN A 115 29.72 48.05 -34.38
CA GLN A 115 29.87 46.99 -35.37
C GLN A 115 29.73 47.54 -36.80
N THR A 116 30.51 46.99 -37.73
CA THR A 116 30.36 47.20 -39.17
C THR A 116 29.44 46.12 -39.71
N PHE A 117 28.39 46.51 -40.45
CA PHE A 117 27.34 45.59 -40.87
C PHE A 117 27.45 45.27 -42.36
N THR A 118 27.65 43.99 -42.65
CA THR A 118 27.38 43.39 -43.96
C THR A 118 26.58 42.13 -43.69
N TRP A 119 25.38 42.02 -44.26
CA TRP A 119 24.53 40.84 -44.13
C TRP A 119 23.79 40.57 -45.43
N ASN A 120 23.46 39.31 -45.65
CA ASN A 120 22.53 38.90 -46.70
C ASN A 120 21.12 38.79 -46.10
N GLY A 121 20.09 39.10 -46.89
CA GLY A 121 18.71 38.90 -46.43
C GLY A 121 18.47 37.42 -46.11
N GLY A 122 18.02 37.11 -44.89
CA GLY A 122 17.77 35.76 -44.39
C GLY A 122 18.72 35.26 -43.30
N GLU A 123 19.79 36.01 -42.98
CA GLU A 123 20.74 35.64 -41.91
C GLU A 123 20.19 35.94 -40.50
N TYR A 124 20.68 35.23 -39.49
CA TYR A 124 20.36 35.39 -38.07
C TYR A 124 21.43 36.24 -37.38
N MET A 125 21.01 37.29 -36.69
CA MET A 125 21.87 38.13 -35.89
C MET A 125 21.74 37.79 -34.41
N THR A 126 22.86 37.50 -33.76
CA THR A 126 22.94 37.17 -32.32
C THR A 126 23.65 38.26 -31.55
N TRP A 127 23.01 38.74 -30.49
CA TRP A 127 23.60 39.60 -29.46
C TRP A 127 23.91 38.75 -28.23
N ARG A 128 25.19 38.59 -27.88
CA ARG A 128 25.61 37.95 -26.62
C ARG A 128 25.94 39.01 -25.59
N PHE A 129 25.33 38.89 -24.41
CA PHE A 129 25.59 39.82 -23.33
C PHE A 129 27.00 39.62 -22.77
N ALA A 130 27.68 40.70 -22.41
CA ALA A 130 28.96 40.66 -21.70
C ALA A 130 28.80 40.02 -20.32
N THR A 131 27.70 40.33 -19.66
CA THR A 131 27.28 39.74 -18.38
C THR A 131 25.86 39.20 -18.53
N ASN A 132 25.67 37.92 -18.21
CA ASN A 132 24.34 37.31 -18.28
C ASN A 132 23.34 38.10 -17.42
N VAL A 133 22.14 38.32 -17.96
CA VAL A 133 21.11 39.14 -17.30
C VAL A 133 20.23 38.26 -16.44
N LEU A 134 20.17 38.52 -15.13
CA LEU A 134 19.29 37.79 -14.21
C LEU A 134 17.83 38.21 -14.40
N LEU A 135 16.98 37.21 -14.65
CA LEU A 135 15.55 37.33 -14.81
C LEU A 135 14.86 36.64 -13.63
N ALA A 136 13.94 37.34 -12.98
CA ALA A 136 13.13 36.79 -11.91
C ALA A 136 12.09 35.82 -12.46
N ALA A 137 11.61 34.90 -11.62
CA ALA A 137 10.49 34.01 -11.96
C ALA A 137 9.20 34.79 -12.24
N ASN A 138 8.31 34.23 -13.07
CA ASN A 138 6.95 34.71 -13.36
C ASN A 138 6.87 36.21 -13.73
N THR A 139 7.89 36.74 -14.41
CA THR A 139 8.03 38.17 -14.68
C THR A 139 8.06 38.43 -16.18
N THR A 140 7.30 39.43 -16.64
CA THR A 140 7.30 39.85 -18.05
C THR A 140 8.42 40.85 -18.31
N TYR A 141 9.27 40.52 -19.28
CA TYR A 141 10.37 41.31 -19.77
C TYR A 141 10.15 41.78 -21.21
N GLY A 142 10.85 42.83 -21.61
CA GLY A 142 10.95 43.32 -22.98
C GLY A 142 12.41 43.39 -23.41
N VAL A 143 12.67 43.17 -24.71
CA VAL A 143 13.96 43.38 -25.37
C VAL A 143 13.80 44.41 -26.48
N ASP A 144 14.67 45.41 -26.50
CA ASP A 144 14.73 46.47 -27.50
C ASP A 144 16.15 46.63 -28.05
N VAL A 145 16.28 46.85 -29.35
CA VAL A 145 17.57 47.14 -30.01
C VAL A 145 17.44 48.43 -30.83
N GLY A 146 18.29 49.41 -30.52
CA GLY A 146 18.35 50.70 -31.20
C GLY A 146 19.73 51.00 -31.77
N MET A 147 19.77 51.80 -32.84
CA MET A 147 21.02 52.27 -33.46
C MET A 147 21.27 53.73 -33.07
N LEU A 148 22.44 54.03 -32.52
CA LEU A 148 22.74 55.33 -31.90
C LEU A 148 23.42 56.34 -32.84
N SER A 149 23.89 55.92 -34.03
CA SER A 149 24.64 56.78 -34.96
C SER A 149 24.29 56.56 -36.45
N SER A 150 23.35 57.33 -37.03
CA SER A 150 23.37 57.74 -38.47
C SER A 150 22.40 58.91 -38.77
N THR A 151 22.79 59.82 -39.67
CA THR A 151 22.01 61.00 -40.14
C THR A 151 20.93 60.67 -41.20
N SER A 152 20.25 59.52 -41.12
CA SER A 152 19.10 59.19 -41.97
C SER A 152 17.94 58.63 -41.14
N SER A 153 16.72 58.61 -41.68
CA SER A 153 15.40 58.56 -41.03
C SER A 153 15.04 57.31 -40.20
N TRP A 154 16.02 56.63 -39.60
CA TRP A 154 15.86 55.49 -38.70
C TRP A 154 16.29 55.91 -37.29
N THR A 155 15.35 56.37 -36.46
CA THR A 155 15.64 56.80 -35.09
C THR A 155 15.26 55.78 -34.00
N THR A 156 14.49 54.74 -34.31
CA THR A 156 14.17 53.65 -33.36
C THR A 156 13.70 52.37 -34.08
N GLY A 157 14.20 51.20 -33.64
CA GLY A 157 13.77 49.86 -34.04
C GLY A 157 14.83 48.99 -34.73
N ILE A 158 14.62 47.67 -34.68
CA ILE A 158 15.42 46.63 -35.35
C ILE A 158 15.31 46.81 -36.88
N PRO A 159 16.42 46.80 -37.67
CA PRO A 159 16.38 46.87 -39.14
C PRO A 159 15.43 45.81 -39.69
N TYR A 160 14.45 46.25 -40.50
CA TYR A 160 13.38 45.49 -41.14
C TYR A 160 13.42 43.96 -40.88
N LEU A 161 12.57 43.49 -39.97
CA LEU A 161 12.16 42.08 -39.89
C LEU A 161 11.16 41.79 -41.04
N ASN A 162 11.51 40.94 -42.00
CA ASN A 162 10.55 40.32 -42.93
C ASN A 162 9.72 39.35 -42.11
N VAL A 163 8.48 39.30 -42.56
CA VAL A 163 7.69 38.09 -42.70
C VAL A 163 8.52 36.97 -43.33
N THR A 164 9.16 36.12 -42.53
CA THR A 164 9.78 34.89 -43.03
C THR A 164 8.82 33.74 -42.78
N GLY A 165 8.29 33.16 -43.84
CA GLY A 165 7.42 32.00 -43.73
C GLY A 165 8.12 30.82 -43.03
N ASN A 166 7.38 30.14 -42.16
CA ASN A 166 7.53 28.76 -41.65
C ASN A 166 8.89 28.21 -41.19
N LEU A 167 10.01 28.93 -41.16
CA LEU A 167 11.32 28.29 -40.99
C LEU A 167 12.09 28.79 -39.76
N TYR A 168 11.63 28.35 -38.58
CA TYR A 168 12.51 28.02 -37.47
C TYR A 168 12.32 26.53 -37.15
N PRO A 169 13.27 25.64 -37.51
CA PRO A 169 13.10 24.20 -37.29
C PRO A 169 12.97 23.88 -35.79
N GLY A 170 11.85 23.30 -35.38
CA GLY A 170 11.63 22.78 -34.01
C GLY A 170 10.93 23.70 -33.01
N GLY A 171 10.57 24.94 -33.36
CA GLY A 171 9.85 25.85 -32.46
C GLY A 171 8.31 25.81 -32.61
N VAL A 172 7.58 26.02 -31.50
CA VAL A 172 6.12 26.24 -31.52
C VAL A 172 5.81 27.71 -31.86
N ARG A 173 4.77 27.94 -32.67
CA ARG A 173 4.38 29.29 -33.15
C ARG A 173 3.58 30.07 -32.11
N TYR A 174 3.75 31.40 -32.11
CA TYR A 174 2.84 32.33 -31.44
C TYR A 174 2.57 33.52 -32.38
N SER A 175 1.31 33.99 -32.44
CA SER A 175 0.82 34.91 -33.48
C SER A 175 0.73 36.36 -33.04
N SER A 176 0.93 37.29 -33.98
CA SER A 176 0.83 38.73 -33.73
C SER A 176 0.42 39.57 -34.92
N GLY A 177 -0.54 40.46 -34.68
CA GLY A 177 -1.16 41.29 -35.71
C GLY A 177 -0.19 42.29 -36.32
N THR A 178 -0.20 42.38 -37.65
CA THR A 178 0.67 43.26 -38.42
C THR A 178 0.03 44.65 -38.54
N TYR A 179 0.73 45.68 -38.05
CA TYR A 179 0.46 47.14 -38.09
C TYR A 179 -0.36 47.77 -36.96
N GLY A 180 0.22 48.85 -36.41
CA GLY A 180 -0.19 49.57 -35.22
C GLY A 180 -1.57 50.24 -35.22
N ILE A 181 -2.04 50.41 -33.98
CA ILE A 181 -3.09 51.30 -33.46
C ILE A 181 -4.54 50.95 -33.84
N GLY A 182 -5.35 50.68 -32.81
CA GLY A 182 -6.78 50.98 -32.85
C GLY A 182 -7.65 50.06 -32.01
N ASP A 183 -8.35 50.67 -31.06
CA ASP A 183 -9.58 50.16 -30.45
C ASP A 183 -10.59 49.66 -31.51
N SER A 184 -11.39 48.68 -31.09
CA SER A 184 -12.65 48.20 -31.67
C SER A 184 -12.61 47.36 -32.96
N ASN A 185 -13.05 46.10 -32.81
CA ASN A 185 -13.68 45.21 -33.80
C ASN A 185 -13.13 45.20 -35.25
N LEU A 186 -12.49 44.10 -35.66
CA LEU A 186 -12.88 43.30 -36.86
C LEU A 186 -11.87 42.19 -37.20
N THR A 187 -12.45 41.10 -37.70
CA THR A 187 -11.88 40.02 -38.50
C THR A 187 -11.20 40.53 -39.78
N LEU A 188 -9.93 40.14 -40.01
CA LEU A 188 -9.39 39.70 -41.31
C LEU A 188 -7.94 39.21 -41.12
N VAL A 189 -7.72 37.95 -41.48
CA VAL A 189 -6.42 37.28 -41.48
C VAL A 189 -5.67 37.65 -42.76
N ALA A 190 -4.44 38.13 -42.63
CA ALA A 190 -3.39 37.97 -43.64
C ALA A 190 -2.07 37.70 -42.91
N SER A 191 -1.41 36.63 -43.32
CA SER A 191 -0.27 35.94 -42.69
C SER A 191 1.03 36.75 -42.65
N SER A 192 1.55 37.05 -41.44
CA SER A 192 2.96 37.45 -41.26
C SER A 192 3.48 37.57 -39.79
N ASP A 193 4.10 36.52 -39.23
CA ASP A 193 4.70 36.49 -37.87
C ASP A 193 6.24 36.73 -37.86
N ARG A 194 6.82 37.07 -36.69
CA ARG A 194 8.27 37.33 -36.45
C ARG A 194 8.80 36.49 -35.27
N ILE A 195 9.94 35.79 -35.42
CA ILE A 195 10.50 34.85 -34.41
C ILE A 195 11.89 35.32 -33.92
N PHE A 196 12.18 35.23 -32.61
CA PHE A 196 13.51 35.40 -32.00
C PHE A 196 13.82 34.30 -30.98
N HIS A 197 15.10 34.03 -30.72
CA HIS A 197 15.64 32.98 -29.84
C HIS A 197 16.31 33.60 -28.61
N LEU A 198 16.08 33.01 -27.43
CA LEU A 198 16.64 33.43 -26.15
C LEU A 198 17.47 32.28 -25.56
N ASP A 199 18.79 32.49 -25.44
CA ASP A 199 19.70 31.53 -24.81
C ASP A 199 19.71 31.78 -23.28
N MET A 200 19.21 30.83 -22.49
CA MET A 200 19.00 30.96 -21.04
C MET A 200 19.55 29.78 -20.21
N GLU A 201 19.81 30.01 -18.92
CA GLU A 201 20.35 29.01 -17.98
C GLU A 201 19.80 29.20 -16.53
N HIS A 202 19.62 28.12 -15.75
CA HIS A 202 19.23 28.19 -14.33
C HIS A 202 20.45 28.27 -13.39
N PRO A 203 20.44 29.11 -12.35
CA PRO A 203 21.65 29.42 -11.57
C PRO A 203 22.07 28.41 -10.48
N LEU A 204 21.43 27.24 -10.35
CA LEU A 204 21.84 26.21 -9.38
C LEU A 204 21.77 24.84 -10.07
N ARG A 205 22.92 24.28 -10.42
CA ARG A 205 23.02 22.93 -11.01
C ARG A 205 23.67 21.95 -10.01
N PRO A 206 23.29 20.66 -10.06
CA PRO A 206 24.05 19.60 -9.40
C PRO A 206 25.47 19.53 -9.99
N SER A 207 26.44 19.28 -9.12
CA SER A 207 27.78 18.89 -9.52
C SER A 207 27.81 17.36 -9.60
N PRO A 208 28.32 16.73 -10.66
CA PRO A 208 28.65 17.27 -11.97
C PRO A 208 27.39 17.49 -12.83
N GLU A 209 27.50 18.46 -13.72
CA GLU A 209 26.44 18.97 -14.60
C GLU A 209 25.84 17.91 -15.56
N VAL A 210 26.58 16.84 -15.80
CA VAL A 210 26.27 15.74 -16.73
C VAL A 210 26.08 14.39 -16.02
N GLY A 211 26.11 14.38 -14.69
CA GLY A 211 26.23 13.16 -13.88
C GLY A 211 27.62 12.52 -14.02
N ALA A 212 28.03 11.75 -13.02
CA ALA A 212 29.22 10.90 -13.14
C ALA A 212 28.79 9.45 -13.20
N SER A 213 29.55 8.64 -13.94
CA SER A 213 29.46 7.20 -13.80
C SER A 213 30.01 6.82 -12.43
N VAL A 214 29.16 6.23 -11.60
CA VAL A 214 29.49 5.78 -10.25
C VAL A 214 29.16 4.28 -10.19
N PRO A 215 30.08 3.43 -9.71
CA PRO A 215 29.88 1.98 -9.60
C PRO A 215 28.90 1.63 -8.49
N ALA A 216 28.47 0.36 -8.44
CA ALA A 216 27.81 -0.15 -7.25
C ALA A 216 28.82 -0.22 -6.07
N GLY A 217 28.32 -0.12 -4.84
CA GLY A 217 29.13 -0.18 -3.61
C GLY A 217 29.29 1.17 -2.89
N ASP A 218 30.13 1.18 -1.85
CA ASP A 218 30.40 2.36 -1.04
C ASP A 218 31.44 3.27 -1.70
N VAL A 219 31.00 4.46 -2.12
CA VAL A 219 31.83 5.42 -2.84
C VAL A 219 32.13 6.61 -1.94
N THR A 220 33.42 6.90 -1.76
CA THR A 220 33.85 8.09 -1.01
C THR A 220 33.92 9.30 -1.92
N LEU A 221 33.02 10.25 -1.71
CA LEU A 221 33.00 11.55 -2.35
C LEU A 221 33.92 12.50 -1.56
N SER A 222 34.96 13.07 -2.18
CA SER A 222 35.87 14.04 -1.55
C SER A 222 35.99 15.37 -2.31
N TRP A 223 36.22 16.48 -1.59
CA TRP A 223 36.34 17.83 -2.17
C TRP A 223 37.44 18.68 -1.50
N THR A 224 38.11 19.51 -2.30
CA THR A 224 39.37 20.17 -1.90
C THR A 224 39.28 21.67 -1.61
N ASN A 225 38.13 22.32 -1.83
CA ASN A 225 38.02 23.77 -1.69
C ASN A 225 37.47 24.21 -0.33
N TYR A 226 38.31 24.76 0.55
CA TYR A 226 37.87 25.70 1.58
C TYR A 226 37.63 27.07 0.91
N PRO A 227 36.58 27.86 1.26
CA PRO A 227 36.49 29.24 0.81
C PRO A 227 37.73 30.03 1.27
N PRO A 228 38.30 30.92 0.43
CA PRO A 228 39.57 31.58 0.70
C PRO A 228 39.42 32.75 1.68
N THR A 229 39.02 32.50 2.92
CA THR A 229 39.29 33.40 4.05
C THR A 229 39.37 32.58 5.34
N THR A 230 40.53 32.66 5.98
CA THR A 230 40.96 31.99 7.22
C THR A 230 39.99 32.12 8.41
N GLY A 231 39.66 31.00 9.06
CA GLY A 231 39.42 30.94 10.51
C GLY A 231 37.99 30.73 11.05
N THR A 232 37.00 30.33 10.25
CA THR A 232 35.60 30.12 10.72
C THR A 232 35.03 28.77 10.31
N ASP A 233 34.11 28.26 11.13
CA ASP A 233 33.35 27.02 10.94
C ASP A 233 32.46 27.08 9.68
N VAL A 234 32.58 26.08 8.79
CA VAL A 234 31.78 25.96 7.56
C VAL A 234 30.83 24.78 7.69
N TRP A 235 29.54 25.05 7.54
CA TRP A 235 28.50 24.00 7.55
C TRP A 235 28.16 23.61 6.12
N VAL A 236 28.02 22.32 5.86
CA VAL A 236 27.62 21.80 4.55
C VAL A 236 26.45 20.83 4.63
N ASP A 237 25.58 20.89 3.63
CA ASP A 237 24.62 19.84 3.31
C ASP A 237 25.08 19.14 2.03
N VAL A 238 25.05 17.82 2.01
CA VAL A 238 25.40 17.02 0.83
C VAL A 238 24.15 16.28 0.36
N TRP A 239 23.89 16.32 -0.94
CA TRP A 239 22.78 15.68 -1.62
C TRP A 239 23.30 14.77 -2.72
N PHE A 240 22.69 13.60 -2.91
CA PHE A 240 23.12 12.55 -3.84
C PHE A 240 21.91 11.80 -4.42
N GLY A 241 21.98 11.35 -5.68
CA GLY A 241 20.89 10.58 -6.31
C GLY A 241 21.09 10.32 -7.80
N THR A 242 20.23 9.48 -8.40
CA THR A 242 20.26 9.11 -9.83
C THR A 242 19.52 10.09 -10.74
N ASP A 243 18.75 11.03 -10.18
CA ASP A 243 18.07 12.09 -10.92
C ASP A 243 18.53 13.46 -10.44
N SER A 244 19.11 14.24 -11.35
CA SER A 244 19.53 15.64 -11.16
C SER A 244 18.45 16.56 -10.56
N ASN A 245 17.17 16.23 -10.72
CA ASN A 245 16.03 17.02 -10.23
C ASN A 245 15.47 16.52 -8.89
N ALA A 246 15.91 15.35 -8.42
CA ALA A 246 15.37 14.66 -7.24
C ALA A 246 16.50 14.02 -6.42
N LEU A 247 17.37 14.87 -5.87
CA LEU A 247 18.46 14.42 -4.99
C LEU A 247 17.98 14.20 -3.55
N THR A 248 18.57 13.21 -2.87
CA THR A 248 18.34 12.93 -1.44
C THR A 248 19.48 13.49 -0.61
N GLN A 249 19.17 14.13 0.52
CA GLN A 249 20.18 14.65 1.43
C GLN A 249 20.88 13.50 2.17
N VAL A 250 22.19 13.37 1.99
CA VAL A 250 23.05 12.35 2.63
C VAL A 250 23.88 12.91 3.77
N VAL A 251 24.12 14.23 3.79
CA VAL A 251 24.69 14.93 4.96
C VAL A 251 23.82 16.14 5.27
N SER A 252 23.44 16.28 6.54
CA SER A 252 22.73 17.43 7.07
C SER A 252 23.60 18.16 8.09
N ALA A 253 23.89 19.43 7.84
CA ALA A 253 24.68 20.30 8.71
C ALA A 253 26.02 19.68 9.14
N GLY A 254 26.81 19.22 8.17
CA GLY A 254 28.16 18.73 8.41
C GLY A 254 29.11 19.89 8.70
N LEU A 255 29.69 19.94 9.91
CA LEU A 255 30.69 20.96 10.26
C LEU A 255 32.08 20.58 9.75
N ASN A 256 32.65 21.41 8.87
CA ASN A 256 33.98 21.25 8.29
C ASN A 256 34.18 19.88 7.60
N VAL A 257 33.11 19.29 7.08
CA VAL A 257 33.16 18.02 6.34
C VAL A 257 33.87 18.26 5.00
N THR A 258 34.79 17.35 4.65
CA THR A 258 35.60 17.41 3.42
C THR A 258 35.50 16.13 2.57
N ASN A 259 34.85 15.10 3.09
CA ASN A 259 34.48 13.88 2.38
C ASN A 259 33.20 13.26 2.98
N VAL A 260 32.51 12.44 2.19
CA VAL A 260 31.38 11.59 2.64
C VAL A 260 31.37 10.29 1.86
N THR A 261 31.12 9.17 2.53
CA THR A 261 30.88 7.88 1.88
C THR A 261 29.39 7.71 1.62
N VAL A 262 29.02 7.40 0.37
CA VAL A 262 27.64 7.13 -0.04
C VAL A 262 27.53 5.72 -0.58
N SER A 263 26.46 5.02 -0.23
CA SER A 263 26.21 3.67 -0.71
C SER A 263 25.44 3.71 -2.04
N VAL A 264 25.93 2.99 -3.03
CA VAL A 264 25.40 2.98 -4.40
C VAL A 264 24.89 1.58 -4.72
N PRO A 265 23.56 1.34 -4.71
CA PRO A 265 23.03 -0.02 -4.85
C PRO A 265 23.28 -0.65 -6.23
N VAL A 266 23.35 0.17 -7.28
CA VAL A 266 23.54 -0.27 -8.66
C VAL A 266 24.43 0.75 -9.37
N GLY A 267 25.45 0.28 -10.09
CA GLY A 267 26.31 1.16 -10.88
C GLY A 267 25.52 1.92 -11.95
N GLY A 268 25.77 3.22 -12.07
CA GLY A 268 24.99 4.07 -12.97
C GLY A 268 25.46 5.53 -13.01
N THR A 269 24.67 6.37 -13.65
CA THR A 269 24.93 7.83 -13.66
C THR A 269 24.31 8.46 -12.43
N TYR A 270 25.13 9.04 -11.56
CA TYR A 270 24.71 9.71 -10.34
C TYR A 270 25.04 11.19 -10.37
N TYR A 271 24.26 11.95 -9.62
CA TYR A 271 24.32 13.39 -9.48
C TYR A 271 24.43 13.75 -8.00
N TRP A 272 25.07 14.87 -7.69
CA TRP A 272 25.15 15.35 -6.33
C TRP A 272 25.12 16.87 -6.23
N ARG A 273 24.95 17.38 -5.01
CA ARG A 273 24.96 18.81 -4.71
C ARG A 273 25.54 19.01 -3.32
N VAL A 274 26.40 20.01 -3.16
CA VAL A 274 26.89 20.44 -1.85
C VAL A 274 26.47 21.88 -1.64
N ASP A 275 25.67 22.11 -0.60
CA ASP A 275 25.25 23.44 -0.18
C ASP A 275 26.13 23.88 1.00
N SER A 276 26.73 25.07 0.94
CA SER A 276 27.60 25.59 2.01
C SER A 276 27.06 26.86 2.66
N TYR A 277 27.25 26.98 3.97
CA TYR A 277 26.76 28.10 4.80
C TYR A 277 27.89 28.69 5.67
N LEU A 278 27.90 30.02 5.82
CA LEU A 278 28.78 30.74 6.76
C LEU A 278 28.06 30.92 8.12
N ASP A 279 28.75 30.58 9.20
CA ASP A 279 28.49 30.90 10.63
C ASP A 279 27.01 31.00 11.09
N GLY A 280 26.49 29.94 11.75
CA GLY A 280 25.52 30.09 12.84
C GLY A 280 24.02 29.78 12.64
N ALA A 281 23.53 29.15 11.56
CA ALA A 281 22.19 28.55 11.58
C ALA A 281 21.95 27.46 10.50
N PRO A 282 21.38 26.29 10.85
CA PRO A 282 20.72 25.43 9.88
C PRO A 282 19.40 26.11 9.46
N GLY A 283 19.40 26.78 8.31
CA GLY A 283 18.20 27.47 7.78
C GLY A 283 18.44 28.76 6.98
N GLY A 284 19.69 29.17 6.72
CA GLY A 284 20.00 30.27 5.79
C GLY A 284 20.02 29.85 4.31
N ALA A 285 19.98 30.80 3.38
CA ALA A 285 20.19 30.51 1.96
C ALA A 285 21.68 30.18 1.69
N PRO A 286 21.99 29.15 0.86
CA PRO A 286 23.36 28.78 0.55
C PRO A 286 24.12 29.90 -0.16
N LEU A 287 25.44 29.93 0.02
CA LEU A 287 26.30 30.91 -0.66
C LEU A 287 26.29 30.68 -2.18
N LEU A 288 25.82 31.68 -2.94
CA LEU A 288 25.86 31.63 -4.41
C LEU A 288 27.31 31.71 -4.92
N GLY A 289 27.74 30.69 -5.66
CA GLY A 289 28.93 30.75 -6.52
C GLY A 289 30.15 29.91 -6.10
N ALA A 290 30.06 29.06 -5.08
CA ALA A 290 31.12 28.10 -4.77
C ALA A 290 30.76 26.73 -5.38
N LEU A 291 31.20 26.46 -6.61
CA LEU A 291 31.07 25.14 -7.22
C LEU A 291 32.15 24.20 -6.65
N PHE A 292 31.72 23.14 -5.95
CA PHE A 292 32.59 22.05 -5.50
C PHE A 292 32.62 20.97 -6.58
N TYR A 293 33.79 20.77 -7.19
CA TYR A 293 34.03 19.65 -8.11
C TYR A 293 34.61 18.49 -7.30
N PHE A 294 34.05 17.30 -7.50
CA PHE A 294 34.58 16.06 -6.97
C PHE A 294 35.36 15.37 -8.10
N VAL A 295 36.42 14.65 -7.74
CA VAL A 295 37.19 13.82 -8.67
C VAL A 295 37.07 12.39 -8.16
N ILE A 296 36.53 11.48 -8.98
CA ILE A 296 36.82 10.06 -8.81
C ILE A 296 38.25 9.94 -9.34
N VAL A 297 39.21 9.84 -8.42
CA VAL A 297 40.60 9.66 -8.81
C VAL A 297 40.75 8.22 -9.27
N ASP A 298 41.24 8.07 -10.49
CA ASP A 298 41.66 6.83 -11.13
C ASP A 298 43.07 7.17 -11.65
N SER A 299 44.06 6.89 -10.81
CA SER A 299 45.42 7.41 -10.88
C SER A 299 46.21 6.81 -12.05
N ASP A 300 45.85 5.61 -12.50
CA ASP A 300 46.44 4.93 -13.65
C ASP A 300 45.50 4.82 -14.87
N GLY A 301 44.24 5.23 -14.73
CA GLY A 301 43.28 5.41 -15.83
C GLY A 301 42.75 4.08 -16.35
N ASP A 302 42.72 3.05 -15.52
CA ASP A 302 42.39 1.68 -15.91
C ASP A 302 40.88 1.37 -15.80
N GLY A 303 40.10 2.32 -15.27
CA GLY A 303 38.65 2.22 -15.10
C GLY A 303 38.22 1.82 -13.70
N MET A 304 39.15 1.55 -12.78
CA MET A 304 38.90 1.35 -11.34
C MET A 304 39.30 2.60 -10.54
N PRO A 305 38.50 3.06 -9.57
CA PRO A 305 38.86 4.20 -8.73
C PRO A 305 39.92 3.85 -7.68
N ASP A 306 40.83 4.80 -7.42
CA ASP A 306 41.83 4.75 -6.34
C ASP A 306 41.24 4.29 -5.00
N ALA A 307 40.03 4.75 -4.67
CA ALA A 307 39.37 4.43 -3.40
C ALA A 307 38.96 2.95 -3.31
N TYR A 308 38.55 2.35 -4.43
CA TYR A 308 38.25 0.92 -4.50
C TYR A 308 39.54 0.11 -4.39
N GLU A 309 40.57 0.47 -5.15
CA GLU A 309 41.85 -0.24 -5.11
C GLU A 309 42.52 -0.16 -3.74
N LEU A 310 42.48 1.01 -3.07
CA LEU A 310 43.02 1.18 -1.72
C LEU A 310 42.31 0.29 -0.69
N ALA A 311 41.02 0.02 -0.89
CA ALA A 311 40.22 -0.83 0.00
C ALA A 311 40.48 -2.33 -0.28
N ASN A 312 40.80 -2.68 -1.52
CA ASN A 312 40.92 -4.07 -1.98
C ASN A 312 42.37 -4.50 -2.26
N THR A 313 43.38 -3.83 -1.69
CA THR A 313 44.79 -4.24 -1.85
C THR A 313 45.55 -4.24 -0.51
N THR A 314 46.49 -5.18 -0.35
CA THR A 314 47.36 -5.23 0.84
C THR A 314 48.84 -5.40 0.44
N PRO A 315 49.72 -4.40 0.68
CA PRO A 315 49.44 -3.08 1.29
C PRO A 315 48.55 -2.20 0.41
N PRO A 316 47.80 -1.24 0.99
CA PRO A 316 46.92 -0.36 0.24
C PRO A 316 47.65 0.39 -0.88
N SER A 317 47.12 0.31 -2.09
CA SER A 317 47.63 0.97 -3.29
C SER A 317 46.46 1.44 -4.16
N ALA A 318 46.66 2.56 -4.85
CA ALA A 318 45.66 3.21 -5.69
C ALA A 318 45.95 3.02 -7.20
N THR A 319 46.69 1.96 -7.55
CA THR A 319 47.14 1.63 -8.93
C THR A 319 47.64 0.17 -9.03
N ALA A 320 47.24 -0.69 -8.08
CA ALA A 320 47.83 -2.04 -7.96
C ALA A 320 46.92 -3.14 -8.49
N LEU A 321 45.61 -2.91 -8.52
CA LEU A 321 44.72 -3.84 -9.21
C LEU A 321 44.87 -3.61 -10.70
N THR A 322 44.63 -4.66 -11.48
CA THR A 322 44.55 -4.55 -12.94
C THR A 322 43.17 -4.98 -13.38
N PRO A 323 42.55 -4.36 -14.40
CA PRO A 323 41.15 -4.63 -14.73
C PRO A 323 40.89 -6.08 -15.16
N ASP A 324 41.91 -6.74 -15.72
CA ASP A 324 41.90 -8.15 -16.15
C ASP A 324 42.54 -9.12 -15.14
N GLY A 325 43.00 -8.61 -14.00
CA GLY A 325 43.47 -9.42 -12.88
C GLY A 325 42.31 -10.04 -12.09
N ASP A 326 42.63 -11.04 -11.27
CA ASP A 326 41.74 -11.83 -10.42
C ASP A 326 42.55 -12.09 -9.14
N ASP A 327 42.51 -11.16 -8.18
CA ASP A 327 43.48 -11.08 -7.08
C ASP A 327 43.21 -12.11 -5.97
N ASP A 328 41.96 -12.55 -5.81
CA ASP A 328 41.55 -13.61 -4.89
C ASP A 328 41.31 -14.98 -5.53
N ALA A 329 41.40 -15.06 -6.86
CA ALA A 329 41.33 -16.29 -7.66
C ALA A 329 39.96 -16.98 -7.60
N ASP A 330 38.88 -16.22 -7.53
CA ASP A 330 37.50 -16.72 -7.47
C ASP A 330 36.85 -16.88 -8.86
N GLY A 331 37.49 -16.35 -9.90
CA GLY A 331 37.07 -16.43 -11.30
C GLY A 331 36.39 -15.18 -11.86
N LEU A 332 36.22 -14.12 -11.07
CA LEU A 332 35.88 -12.78 -11.56
C LEU A 332 37.15 -11.95 -11.78
N THR A 333 37.07 -11.00 -12.70
CA THR A 333 38.13 -10.00 -12.83
C THR A 333 37.89 -8.85 -11.85
N ASN A 334 38.94 -8.18 -11.37
CA ASN A 334 38.86 -7.03 -10.47
C ASN A 334 37.88 -5.95 -10.98
N LEU A 335 37.79 -5.77 -12.31
CA LEU A 335 36.83 -4.84 -12.91
C LEU A 335 35.38 -5.35 -12.85
N GLN A 336 35.16 -6.66 -13.04
CA GLN A 336 33.83 -7.27 -12.86
C GLN A 336 33.39 -7.17 -11.41
N GLU A 337 34.28 -7.42 -10.47
CA GLU A 337 33.99 -7.30 -9.04
C GLU A 337 33.61 -5.88 -8.65
N TYR A 338 34.40 -4.90 -9.09
CA TYR A 338 34.07 -3.49 -8.96
C TYR A 338 32.69 -3.13 -9.56
N GLN A 339 32.32 -3.72 -10.70
CA GLN A 339 31.03 -3.49 -11.35
C GLN A 339 29.85 -4.13 -10.59
N LEU A 340 30.10 -5.26 -9.93
CA LEU A 340 29.14 -6.01 -9.13
C LEU A 340 29.03 -5.48 -7.69
N GLY A 341 29.97 -4.62 -7.27
CA GLY A 341 30.05 -4.10 -5.92
C GLY A 341 30.74 -5.04 -4.93
N THR A 342 31.47 -6.04 -5.45
CA THR A 342 32.21 -7.05 -4.68
C THR A 342 33.67 -6.64 -4.48
N ARG A 343 34.42 -7.41 -3.67
CA ARG A 343 35.77 -7.06 -3.23
C ARG A 343 36.84 -7.90 -3.92
N ALA A 344 37.65 -7.24 -4.77
CA ALA A 344 38.76 -7.84 -5.52
C ALA A 344 39.76 -8.71 -4.75
N ASN A 345 39.83 -8.60 -3.42
CA ASN A 345 40.76 -9.36 -2.58
C ASN A 345 40.06 -10.33 -1.64
N LEU A 346 38.77 -10.59 -1.85
CA LEU A 346 37.96 -11.43 -1.00
C LEU A 346 36.98 -12.23 -1.86
N ALA A 347 37.34 -13.49 -2.09
CA ALA A 347 36.60 -14.39 -2.97
C ALA A 347 35.13 -14.61 -2.60
N ASP A 348 34.69 -14.22 -1.41
CA ASP A 348 33.34 -14.37 -0.87
C ASP A 348 33.00 -13.06 -0.12
N THR A 349 32.36 -12.13 -0.82
CA THR A 349 32.19 -10.75 -0.37
C THR A 349 31.20 -10.64 0.80
N ASP A 350 30.09 -11.37 0.73
CA ASP A 350 29.03 -11.30 1.73
C ASP A 350 29.17 -12.35 2.85
N GLY A 351 30.04 -13.34 2.67
CA GLY A 351 30.44 -14.31 3.67
C GLY A 351 29.43 -15.43 3.88
N ASP A 352 28.61 -15.76 2.89
CA ASP A 352 27.61 -16.82 2.98
C ASP A 352 28.21 -18.23 2.82
N GLY A 353 29.37 -18.33 2.14
CA GLY A 353 30.10 -19.56 1.87
C GLY A 353 30.23 -19.93 0.38
N LEU A 354 29.57 -19.19 -0.53
CA LEU A 354 29.80 -19.20 -1.97
C LEU A 354 30.82 -18.12 -2.33
N SER A 355 31.52 -18.33 -3.45
CA SER A 355 32.40 -17.29 -3.95
C SER A 355 31.66 -16.39 -4.93
N ASP A 356 32.02 -15.11 -5.01
CA ASP A 356 31.34 -14.12 -5.86
C ASP A 356 31.27 -14.63 -7.32
N GLY A 357 32.37 -15.22 -7.80
CA GLY A 357 32.45 -15.84 -9.11
C GLY A 357 31.54 -17.05 -9.30
N ASN A 358 31.30 -17.85 -8.26
CA ASN A 358 30.39 -19.00 -8.33
C ASN A 358 28.92 -18.55 -8.38
N GLU A 359 28.56 -17.57 -7.57
CA GLU A 359 27.23 -16.98 -7.54
C GLU A 359 26.85 -16.41 -8.90
N VAL A 360 27.74 -15.60 -9.50
CA VAL A 360 27.51 -14.99 -10.81
C VAL A 360 27.52 -16.02 -11.94
N SER A 361 28.43 -17.00 -11.91
CA SER A 361 28.68 -17.88 -13.07
C SER A 361 27.83 -19.15 -13.09
N PHE A 362 27.40 -19.65 -11.93
CA PHE A 362 26.72 -20.95 -11.84
C PHE A 362 25.33 -20.86 -11.23
N TYR A 363 25.14 -20.09 -10.16
CA TYR A 363 23.89 -20.10 -9.39
C TYR A 363 22.94 -18.94 -9.73
N ASN A 364 23.46 -17.86 -10.34
CA ASN A 364 22.77 -16.60 -10.60
C ASN A 364 22.22 -15.92 -9.32
N THR A 365 22.85 -16.19 -8.19
CA THR A 365 22.59 -15.53 -6.91
C THR A 365 23.34 -14.19 -6.82
N SER A 366 23.07 -13.42 -5.78
CA SER A 366 23.58 -12.06 -5.59
C SER A 366 24.83 -12.06 -4.72
N PRO A 367 26.03 -11.74 -5.25
CA PRO A 367 27.31 -11.84 -4.51
C PRO A 367 27.57 -10.77 -3.44
N ILE A 368 26.52 -10.06 -3.05
CA ILE A 368 26.52 -9.03 -2.02
C ILE A 368 25.37 -9.24 -1.02
N LYS A 369 24.71 -10.39 -1.09
CA LYS A 369 23.57 -10.77 -0.26
C LYS A 369 23.71 -12.24 0.12
N VAL A 370 23.94 -12.44 1.41
CA VAL A 370 23.97 -13.76 2.05
C VAL A 370 22.72 -14.61 1.79
N ASP A 371 21.59 -13.97 1.46
CA ASP A 371 20.28 -14.56 1.19
C ASP A 371 19.69 -13.77 0.01
N THR A 372 19.69 -14.37 -1.18
CA THR A 372 19.36 -13.69 -2.42
C THR A 372 17.88 -13.33 -2.49
N ASP A 373 17.01 -14.28 -2.16
CA ASP A 373 15.56 -14.15 -2.31
C ASP A 373 14.83 -13.68 -1.03
N ASN A 374 15.55 -13.62 0.09
CA ASN A 374 15.17 -13.05 1.38
C ASN A 374 14.13 -13.88 2.14
N ASP A 375 14.19 -15.21 2.01
CA ASP A 375 13.32 -16.15 2.72
C ASP A 375 13.84 -16.55 4.12
N GLY A 376 15.09 -16.16 4.44
CA GLY A 376 15.75 -16.45 5.71
C GLY A 376 16.78 -17.59 5.66
N LEU A 377 16.97 -18.23 4.51
CA LEU A 377 18.04 -19.20 4.26
C LEU A 377 19.19 -18.54 3.52
N ARG A 378 20.40 -19.09 3.69
CA ARG A 378 21.57 -18.62 2.93
C ARG A 378 21.65 -19.36 1.63
N ASP A 379 22.06 -18.70 0.55
CA ASP A 379 22.15 -19.31 -0.78
C ASP A 379 22.99 -20.61 -0.74
N THR A 380 24.09 -20.60 0.01
CA THR A 380 24.92 -21.80 0.28
C THR A 380 24.13 -22.94 0.94
N ASP A 381 23.31 -22.65 1.95
CA ASP A 381 22.53 -23.66 2.67
C ASP A 381 21.42 -24.24 1.79
N GLU A 382 20.74 -23.39 1.01
CA GLU A 382 19.73 -23.81 0.05
C GLU A 382 20.31 -24.76 -1.00
N ILE A 383 21.45 -24.41 -1.61
CA ILE A 383 22.05 -25.22 -2.66
C ILE A 383 22.58 -26.56 -2.12
N PHE A 384 23.29 -26.56 -0.99
CA PHE A 384 24.07 -27.72 -0.55
C PHE A 384 23.48 -28.51 0.61
N VAL A 385 22.58 -27.92 1.40
CA VAL A 385 21.99 -28.56 2.58
C VAL A 385 20.54 -28.96 2.32
N TYR A 386 19.72 -28.02 1.90
CA TYR A 386 18.27 -28.22 1.74
C TYR A 386 17.87 -28.58 0.32
N HIS A 387 18.72 -28.29 -0.66
CA HIS A 387 18.49 -28.50 -2.09
C HIS A 387 17.27 -27.75 -2.63
N THR A 388 16.96 -26.60 -2.04
CA THR A 388 15.96 -25.63 -2.48
C THR A 388 16.54 -24.70 -3.56
N ASN A 389 15.72 -23.82 -4.12
CA ASN A 389 16.12 -22.89 -5.16
C ASN A 389 16.37 -21.49 -4.59
N PRO A 390 17.63 -21.01 -4.52
CA PRO A 390 18.00 -19.74 -3.86
C PRO A 390 17.53 -18.46 -4.57
N LEU A 391 16.65 -18.61 -5.56
CA LEU A 391 16.05 -17.52 -6.33
C LEU A 391 14.53 -17.46 -6.13
N LEU A 392 13.96 -18.40 -5.37
CA LEU A 392 12.54 -18.56 -5.12
C LEU A 392 12.32 -18.79 -3.61
N PRO A 393 11.68 -17.86 -2.89
CA PRO A 393 11.43 -17.99 -1.45
C PRO A 393 10.53 -19.16 -1.03
N ASP A 394 10.07 -19.96 -1.98
CA ASP A 394 9.10 -21.07 -1.89
C ASP A 394 9.35 -21.95 -3.12
N THR A 395 10.09 -23.03 -2.92
CA THR A 395 10.68 -23.85 -4.00
C THR A 395 9.64 -24.71 -4.71
N GLU A 396 8.75 -25.36 -3.96
CA GLU A 396 7.69 -26.23 -4.48
C GLU A 396 6.39 -25.49 -4.80
N GLY A 397 6.26 -24.24 -4.34
CA GLY A 397 5.20 -23.31 -4.70
C GLY A 397 3.88 -23.61 -3.99
N ASP A 398 3.90 -24.16 -2.78
CA ASP A 398 2.70 -24.48 -2.00
C ASP A 398 2.16 -23.25 -1.23
N GLY A 399 3.00 -22.23 -1.08
CA GLY A 399 2.73 -20.97 -0.40
C GLY A 399 3.23 -20.89 1.04
N LEU A 400 4.02 -21.85 1.50
CA LEU A 400 4.88 -21.80 2.69
C LEU A 400 6.32 -21.58 2.20
N GLY A 401 7.08 -20.68 2.81
CA GLY A 401 8.44 -20.39 2.32
C GLY A 401 9.47 -21.35 2.89
N ASP A 402 10.49 -21.70 2.12
CA ASP A 402 11.46 -22.75 2.48
C ASP A 402 12.10 -22.49 3.85
N GLY A 403 12.47 -21.23 4.12
CA GLY A 403 12.96 -20.80 5.43
C GLY A 403 11.99 -21.04 6.59
N ASP A 404 10.70 -20.75 6.42
CA ASP A 404 9.67 -20.99 7.44
C ASP A 404 9.41 -22.50 7.62
N GLU A 405 9.41 -23.26 6.53
CA GLU A 405 9.27 -24.71 6.56
C GLU A 405 10.34 -25.38 7.40
N ILE A 406 11.60 -25.03 7.15
CA ILE A 406 12.73 -25.61 7.88
C ILE A 406 12.78 -25.13 9.33
N THR A 407 12.61 -23.82 9.56
CA THR A 407 12.91 -23.24 10.87
C THR A 407 11.73 -23.24 11.83
N LEU A 408 10.50 -23.16 11.32
CA LEU A 408 9.28 -23.04 12.13
C LEU A 408 8.41 -24.30 12.09
N HIS A 409 8.23 -24.90 10.92
CA HIS A 409 7.24 -25.97 10.74
C HIS A 409 7.83 -27.38 10.74
N GLN A 410 9.15 -27.49 10.51
CA GLN A 410 9.89 -28.75 10.38
C GLN A 410 9.35 -29.63 9.24
N THR A 411 8.87 -29.00 8.17
CA THR A 411 8.41 -29.64 6.93
C THR A 411 9.55 -29.80 5.93
N ASP A 412 9.33 -30.57 4.86
CA ASP A 412 10.27 -30.79 3.76
C ASP A 412 9.97 -29.77 2.64
N PRO A 413 10.84 -28.76 2.40
CA PRO A 413 10.61 -27.67 1.45
C PRO A 413 10.73 -28.08 -0.02
N LEU A 414 10.61 -29.37 -0.29
CA LEU A 414 10.53 -29.95 -1.63
C LEU A 414 9.21 -30.71 -1.84
N LEU A 415 8.36 -30.77 -0.81
CA LEU A 415 7.11 -31.52 -0.77
C LEU A 415 5.98 -30.65 -0.23
N ALA A 416 5.01 -30.36 -1.08
CA ALA A 416 3.79 -29.64 -0.67
C ALA A 416 2.91 -30.39 0.37
N ASP A 417 3.25 -31.63 0.74
CA ASP A 417 2.59 -32.48 1.74
C ASP A 417 3.68 -33.40 2.32
N THR A 418 4.27 -32.99 3.44
CA THR A 418 5.44 -33.65 4.04
C THR A 418 5.11 -35.04 4.57
N ASP A 419 3.88 -35.27 5.04
CA ASP A 419 3.49 -36.52 5.69
C ASP A 419 2.62 -37.46 4.84
N ASP A 420 2.27 -37.05 3.62
CA ASP A 420 1.51 -37.80 2.60
C ASP A 420 0.14 -38.24 3.12
N ASP A 421 -0.52 -37.41 3.94
CA ASP A 421 -1.87 -37.66 4.42
C ASP A 421 -2.98 -37.12 3.52
N GLY A 422 -2.58 -36.30 2.55
CA GLY A 422 -3.39 -35.69 1.52
C GLY A 422 -3.66 -34.20 1.75
N ALA A 423 -3.43 -33.67 2.96
CA ALA A 423 -3.50 -32.24 3.25
C ALA A 423 -2.11 -31.59 3.13
N GLY A 424 -2.00 -30.56 2.29
CA GLY A 424 -0.71 -29.89 2.12
C GLY A 424 -0.31 -29.01 3.29
N ASP A 425 1.00 -28.85 3.48
CA ASP A 425 1.63 -28.27 4.67
C ASP A 425 1.17 -26.83 4.93
N TRP A 426 1.11 -25.99 3.88
CA TRP A 426 0.53 -24.66 3.96
C TRP A 426 -0.87 -24.66 4.57
N TYR A 427 -1.73 -25.60 4.17
CA TYR A 427 -3.12 -25.65 4.64
C TYR A 427 -3.20 -26.10 6.10
N GLU A 428 -2.36 -27.04 6.49
CA GLU A 428 -2.30 -27.54 7.85
C GLU A 428 -1.87 -26.48 8.85
N VAL A 429 -0.82 -25.73 8.50
CA VAL A 429 -0.30 -24.63 9.30
C VAL A 429 -1.28 -23.45 9.32
N THR A 430 -1.84 -23.08 8.17
CA THR A 430 -2.56 -21.82 8.02
C THR A 430 -4.05 -21.93 8.36
N ALA A 431 -4.67 -23.09 8.10
CA ALA A 431 -6.12 -23.21 8.02
C ALA A 431 -6.73 -24.30 8.91
N SER A 432 -6.22 -25.53 8.88
CA SER A 432 -6.76 -26.63 9.69
C SER A 432 -6.14 -26.76 11.07
N TYR A 433 -4.95 -26.18 11.30
CA TYR A 433 -4.18 -26.31 12.54
C TYR A 433 -3.98 -27.79 12.93
N THR A 434 -3.71 -28.57 11.89
CA THR A 434 -3.30 -29.96 11.95
C THR A 434 -1.77 -30.04 11.86
N SER A 435 -1.20 -31.24 11.95
CA SER A 435 0.25 -31.39 12.13
C SER A 435 0.84 -31.83 10.80
N PRO A 436 1.66 -31.00 10.12
CA PRO A 436 2.16 -31.28 8.77
C PRO A 436 3.23 -32.38 8.68
N ILE A 437 3.58 -32.97 9.82
CA ILE A 437 4.62 -34.00 9.94
C ILE A 437 4.06 -35.32 10.53
N HIS A 438 2.74 -35.43 10.68
CA HIS A 438 2.08 -36.54 11.35
C HIS A 438 0.80 -36.98 10.65
N ALA A 439 0.93 -37.95 9.73
CA ALA A 439 -0.13 -38.36 8.80
C ALA A 439 -1.48 -38.85 9.39
N LEU A 440 -1.56 -39.02 10.72
CA LEU A 440 -2.81 -39.33 11.43
C LEU A 440 -3.56 -38.08 11.91
N SER A 441 -2.87 -36.95 11.95
CA SER A 441 -3.38 -35.65 12.34
C SER A 441 -3.92 -34.92 11.12
N ARG A 442 -4.86 -35.52 10.38
CA ARG A 442 -5.40 -34.94 9.15
C ARG A 442 -6.72 -34.20 9.36
N PRO A 443 -7.08 -33.18 8.55
CA PRO A 443 -8.37 -32.53 8.66
C PRO A 443 -9.52 -33.51 8.35
N PRO A 444 -10.62 -33.52 9.15
CA PRO A 444 -11.74 -34.44 8.93
C PRO A 444 -12.44 -34.26 7.58
N VAL A 445 -12.41 -33.04 7.06
CA VAL A 445 -12.81 -32.70 5.69
C VAL A 445 -11.52 -32.64 4.87
N PRO A 446 -11.40 -33.35 3.75
CA PRO A 446 -10.16 -33.35 2.97
C PRO A 446 -9.85 -31.94 2.46
N TYR A 447 -8.57 -31.60 2.43
CA TYR A 447 -8.04 -30.53 1.60
C TYR A 447 -6.89 -31.14 0.78
N PRO A 448 -6.73 -30.80 -0.52
CA PRO A 448 -7.69 -30.06 -1.31
C PRO A 448 -9.02 -30.82 -1.45
N LEU A 449 -10.13 -30.10 -1.56
CA LEU A 449 -11.41 -30.73 -1.88
C LEU A 449 -11.32 -31.43 -3.26
N PRO A 450 -12.03 -32.56 -3.47
CA PRO A 450 -12.19 -33.12 -4.79
C PRO A 450 -12.76 -32.10 -5.78
N LYS A 451 -12.29 -32.16 -7.04
CA LYS A 451 -12.86 -31.35 -8.12
C LYS A 451 -14.35 -31.66 -8.29
N PRO A 452 -15.19 -30.65 -8.65
CA PRO A 452 -16.59 -30.89 -8.97
C PRO A 452 -16.74 -31.99 -10.03
N ASP A 453 -17.61 -32.97 -9.77
CA ASP A 453 -17.84 -34.11 -10.67
C ASP A 453 -18.79 -33.79 -11.85
N GLY A 454 -19.35 -32.57 -11.86
CA GLY A 454 -20.32 -32.10 -12.85
C GLY A 454 -21.76 -32.58 -12.62
N SER A 455 -22.02 -33.30 -11.52
CA SER A 455 -23.35 -33.77 -11.13
C SER A 455 -24.24 -32.60 -10.69
N PRO A 456 -25.55 -32.58 -11.02
CA PRO A 456 -26.50 -31.61 -10.49
C PRO A 456 -27.01 -31.96 -9.07
N GLY A 457 -26.47 -33.00 -8.43
CA GLY A 457 -26.94 -33.55 -7.16
C GLY A 457 -28.13 -34.50 -7.29
N THR A 458 -28.49 -35.16 -6.19
CA THR A 458 -29.56 -36.16 -6.10
C THR A 458 -30.94 -35.51 -6.04
N THR A 459 -31.69 -35.63 -7.13
CA THR A 459 -32.92 -34.85 -7.36
C THR A 459 -34.20 -35.45 -6.75
N ASN A 460 -34.10 -36.37 -5.80
CA ASN A 460 -35.26 -37.04 -5.18
C ASN A 460 -35.46 -36.69 -3.69
N LYS A 461 -34.67 -35.77 -3.16
CA LYS A 461 -34.74 -35.26 -1.79
C LYS A 461 -34.87 -33.73 -1.79
N PRO A 462 -35.29 -33.10 -0.68
CA PRO A 462 -35.35 -31.64 -0.58
C PRO A 462 -33.99 -30.99 -0.79
N VAL A 463 -33.99 -29.82 -1.43
CA VAL A 463 -32.79 -28.99 -1.61
C VAL A 463 -32.31 -28.47 -0.25
N LYS A 464 -31.01 -28.58 0.03
CA LYS A 464 -30.41 -28.10 1.28
C LYS A 464 -30.11 -26.61 1.18
N VAL A 465 -30.80 -25.80 1.97
CA VAL A 465 -30.68 -24.34 1.96
C VAL A 465 -29.77 -23.87 3.09
N PHE A 466 -28.76 -23.08 2.73
CA PHE A 466 -27.90 -22.36 3.68
C PHE A 466 -28.07 -20.86 3.51
N ILE A 467 -28.28 -20.17 4.63
CA ILE A 467 -28.48 -18.71 4.64
C ILE A 467 -27.20 -18.06 5.18
N LEU A 468 -26.49 -17.36 4.29
CA LEU A 468 -25.28 -16.61 4.59
C LEU A 468 -25.65 -15.15 4.83
N SER A 469 -25.32 -14.61 6.00
CA SER A 469 -25.70 -13.24 6.36
C SER A 469 -24.59 -12.44 7.04
N GLY A 470 -24.63 -11.12 6.87
CA GLY A 470 -23.64 -10.23 7.46
C GLY A 470 -23.50 -8.87 6.76
N GLN A 471 -22.36 -8.22 6.95
CA GLN A 471 -22.05 -6.92 6.34
C GLN A 471 -21.20 -7.04 5.06
N SER A 472 -20.47 -5.98 4.68
CA SER A 472 -19.64 -5.92 3.47
C SER A 472 -18.63 -7.06 3.31
N ASN A 473 -18.09 -7.62 4.41
CA ASN A 473 -17.21 -8.79 4.33
C ASN A 473 -17.97 -10.05 3.89
N MET A 474 -19.25 -10.20 4.27
CA MET A 474 -20.11 -11.26 3.73
C MET A 474 -20.52 -10.97 2.27
N VAL A 475 -20.70 -9.70 1.89
CA VAL A 475 -20.97 -9.33 0.48
C VAL A 475 -19.86 -9.87 -0.44
N GLY A 476 -18.61 -9.80 0.01
CA GLY A 476 -17.46 -10.37 -0.68
C GLY A 476 -16.69 -9.34 -1.49
N MET A 477 -15.49 -8.99 -1.02
CA MET A 477 -14.67 -7.90 -1.58
C MET A 477 -13.31 -8.38 -2.11
N GLY A 478 -13.05 -9.69 -2.09
CA GLY A 478 -11.79 -10.28 -2.57
C GLY A 478 -11.67 -10.16 -4.09
N ASN A 479 -10.54 -9.66 -4.58
CA ASN A 479 -10.33 -9.45 -6.02
C ASN A 479 -10.12 -10.78 -6.76
N VAL A 480 -10.83 -10.98 -7.86
CA VAL A 480 -10.60 -12.14 -8.74
C VAL A 480 -9.33 -11.96 -9.57
N THR A 481 -9.10 -10.77 -10.09
CA THR A 481 -7.95 -10.42 -10.94
C THR A 481 -7.36 -9.07 -10.55
N GLY A 482 -6.15 -8.80 -11.04
CA GLY A 482 -5.50 -7.50 -10.95
C GLY A 482 -4.14 -7.53 -11.65
N SER A 483 -3.59 -6.36 -12.00
CA SER A 483 -2.25 -6.22 -12.58
C SER A 483 -1.47 -5.11 -11.88
N ASP A 484 -0.18 -5.31 -11.67
CA ASP A 484 0.77 -4.35 -11.08
C ASP A 484 1.05 -3.10 -11.95
N GLY A 485 0.43 -3.03 -13.14
CA GLY A 485 0.67 -1.97 -14.13
C GLY A 485 1.79 -2.29 -15.12
N ALA A 486 2.65 -3.26 -14.83
CA ALA A 486 3.65 -3.83 -15.72
C ALA A 486 3.16 -5.13 -16.42
N GLY A 487 2.05 -5.70 -15.96
CA GLY A 487 1.36 -6.84 -16.55
C GLY A 487 1.47 -8.12 -15.73
N ALA A 488 2.15 -8.12 -14.59
CA ALA A 488 2.21 -9.26 -13.69
C ALA A 488 0.93 -9.36 -12.83
N PRO A 489 0.48 -10.58 -12.47
CA PRO A 489 -0.65 -10.78 -11.57
C PRO A 489 -0.41 -10.10 -10.22
N LEU A 490 -1.40 -9.36 -9.71
CA LEU A 490 -1.30 -8.74 -8.38
C LEU A 490 -1.34 -9.80 -7.26
N PRO A 491 -0.44 -9.72 -6.25
CA PRO A 491 -0.49 -10.58 -5.07
C PRO A 491 -1.86 -10.57 -4.37
N GLY A 492 -2.27 -11.72 -3.84
CA GLY A 492 -3.52 -11.86 -3.09
C GLY A 492 -4.80 -11.78 -3.93
N THR A 493 -4.72 -11.73 -5.27
CA THR A 493 -5.90 -11.93 -6.13
C THR A 493 -6.19 -13.42 -6.32
N LEU A 494 -7.45 -13.78 -6.54
CA LEU A 494 -7.84 -15.19 -6.72
C LEU A 494 -7.09 -15.85 -7.88
N HIS A 495 -6.80 -15.09 -8.95
CA HIS A 495 -5.98 -15.56 -10.06
C HIS A 495 -4.60 -15.99 -9.58
N THR A 496 -3.89 -15.15 -8.83
CA THR A 496 -2.55 -15.47 -8.31
C THR A 496 -2.62 -16.67 -7.38
N ILE A 497 -3.50 -16.63 -6.39
CA ILE A 497 -3.64 -17.70 -5.39
C ILE A 497 -3.94 -19.06 -6.03
N ALA A 498 -4.88 -19.12 -6.98
CA ALA A 498 -5.31 -20.42 -7.52
C ALA A 498 -4.53 -20.88 -8.76
N LYS A 499 -4.08 -19.96 -9.62
CA LYS A 499 -3.43 -20.29 -10.89
C LYS A 499 -1.92 -20.15 -10.89
N VAL A 500 -1.36 -19.40 -9.95
CA VAL A 500 0.08 -19.20 -9.80
C VAL A 500 0.58 -20.01 -8.60
N GLU A 501 -0.01 -19.79 -7.42
CA GLU A 501 0.39 -20.46 -6.15
C GLU A 501 -0.29 -21.83 -5.95
N GLY A 502 -1.09 -22.32 -6.90
CA GLY A 502 -1.69 -23.67 -6.82
C GLY A 502 -2.73 -23.93 -5.71
N LYS A 503 -3.03 -22.95 -4.85
CA LYS A 503 -3.97 -23.08 -3.73
C LYS A 503 -5.41 -23.24 -4.20
N PHE A 504 -6.23 -23.96 -3.43
CA PHE A 504 -7.62 -24.28 -3.76
C PHE A 504 -7.81 -24.89 -5.17
N PRO A 505 -7.10 -25.96 -5.54
CA PRO A 505 -7.05 -26.49 -6.90
C PRO A 505 -8.41 -27.00 -7.43
N HIS A 506 -9.39 -27.21 -6.56
CA HIS A 506 -10.78 -27.54 -6.92
C HIS A 506 -11.53 -26.40 -7.61
N LEU A 507 -11.02 -25.17 -7.52
CA LEU A 507 -11.54 -24.02 -8.27
C LEU A 507 -11.19 -24.08 -9.76
N LEU A 508 -10.30 -24.99 -10.18
CA LEU A 508 -9.88 -25.13 -11.57
C LEU A 508 -10.33 -26.46 -12.17
N ASP A 509 -10.95 -26.39 -13.36
CA ASP A 509 -11.26 -27.55 -14.17
C ASP A 509 -9.96 -28.19 -14.74
N THR A 510 -10.09 -29.24 -15.54
CA THR A 510 -8.94 -29.93 -16.15
C THR A 510 -8.21 -29.09 -17.21
N ASN A 511 -8.82 -27.99 -17.67
CA ASN A 511 -8.25 -27.07 -18.64
C ASN A 511 -7.68 -25.79 -17.96
N GLY A 512 -7.70 -25.71 -16.63
CA GLY A 512 -7.26 -24.53 -15.89
C GLY A 512 -8.25 -23.35 -15.91
N ASN A 513 -9.52 -23.58 -16.31
CA ASN A 513 -10.59 -22.60 -16.22
C ASN A 513 -11.27 -22.65 -14.85
N TRP A 514 -11.93 -21.57 -14.45
CA TRP A 514 -12.73 -21.56 -13.23
C TRP A 514 -13.84 -22.62 -13.29
N SER A 515 -13.91 -23.45 -12.26
CA SER A 515 -14.92 -24.50 -12.14
C SER A 515 -16.28 -23.91 -11.76
N VAL A 516 -17.34 -24.64 -12.14
CA VAL A 516 -18.72 -24.31 -11.80
C VAL A 516 -19.35 -25.52 -11.14
N ARG A 517 -19.90 -25.35 -9.94
CA ARG A 517 -20.61 -26.41 -9.22
C ARG A 517 -22.03 -26.55 -9.75
N GLN A 518 -22.35 -27.69 -10.37
CA GLN A 518 -23.68 -27.93 -10.92
C GLN A 518 -24.71 -28.34 -9.84
N ASP A 519 -24.20 -28.85 -8.72
CA ASP A 519 -24.88 -29.29 -7.50
C ASP A 519 -25.14 -28.16 -6.50
N VAL A 520 -24.48 -27.00 -6.65
CA VAL A 520 -24.66 -25.84 -5.76
C VAL A 520 -25.19 -24.66 -6.54
N PHE A 521 -26.37 -24.18 -6.18
CA PHE A 521 -26.95 -22.96 -6.71
C PHE A 521 -26.75 -21.81 -5.73
N TYR A 522 -26.38 -20.65 -6.25
CA TYR A 522 -26.15 -19.45 -5.46
C TYR A 522 -27.17 -18.36 -5.81
N ARG A 523 -27.71 -17.72 -4.77
CA ARG A 523 -28.66 -16.62 -4.85
C ARG A 523 -28.23 -15.46 -3.95
N GLY A 524 -27.75 -14.38 -4.55
CA GLY A 524 -27.58 -13.09 -3.88
C GLY A 524 -28.92 -12.39 -3.69
N VAL A 525 -29.12 -11.81 -2.51
CA VAL A 525 -30.29 -10.98 -2.16
C VAL A 525 -29.85 -9.72 -1.40
N ILE A 526 -30.73 -8.71 -1.31
CA ILE A 526 -30.46 -7.38 -0.75
C ILE A 526 -29.43 -6.55 -1.54
N THR A 527 -28.13 -6.75 -1.29
CA THR A 527 -27.03 -6.11 -2.02
C THR A 527 -26.07 -7.12 -2.64
N ALA A 528 -26.14 -8.39 -2.23
CA ALA A 528 -25.41 -9.46 -2.88
C ALA A 528 -25.98 -9.68 -4.29
N ILE A 529 -25.10 -9.75 -5.29
CA ILE A 529 -25.49 -9.99 -6.68
C ILE A 529 -25.39 -11.47 -7.03
N GLY A 530 -26.00 -11.87 -8.15
CA GLY A 530 -25.87 -13.21 -8.73
C GLY A 530 -27.06 -14.14 -8.45
N ASN A 531 -27.36 -14.98 -9.44
CA ASN A 531 -28.45 -15.96 -9.41
C ASN A 531 -28.15 -17.08 -10.41
N THR A 532 -27.20 -17.94 -10.07
CA THR A 532 -26.69 -18.99 -10.95
C THR A 532 -26.00 -20.06 -10.12
N ASN A 533 -25.60 -21.16 -10.75
CA ASN A 533 -24.70 -22.15 -10.17
C ASN A 533 -23.46 -21.47 -9.56
N LEU A 534 -22.95 -22.03 -8.46
CA LEU A 534 -21.83 -21.44 -7.73
C LEU A 534 -20.58 -21.42 -8.61
N MET A 535 -19.99 -20.24 -8.73
CA MET A 535 -18.80 -19.97 -9.54
C MET A 535 -18.09 -18.70 -9.08
N VAL A 536 -16.85 -18.50 -9.55
CA VAL A 536 -16.09 -17.26 -9.34
C VAL A 536 -16.86 -16.03 -9.86
N GLY A 537 -16.78 -14.91 -9.13
CA GLY A 537 -17.41 -13.63 -9.52
C GLY A 537 -18.79 -13.38 -8.88
N GLN A 538 -19.08 -13.99 -7.74
CA GLN A 538 -20.37 -13.88 -7.03
C GLN A 538 -20.28 -13.06 -5.73
N GLY A 539 -19.22 -12.25 -5.59
CA GLY A 539 -19.04 -11.27 -4.52
C GLY A 539 -19.88 -9.99 -4.71
N ALA A 540 -19.28 -8.83 -4.41
CA ALA A 540 -19.91 -7.52 -4.59
C ALA A 540 -20.16 -7.15 -6.05
N ASP A 541 -19.30 -7.62 -6.96
CA ASP A 541 -19.42 -7.50 -8.41
C ASP A 541 -18.77 -8.73 -9.08
N SER A 542 -18.83 -8.82 -10.42
CA SER A 542 -18.31 -9.98 -11.17
C SER A 542 -16.78 -10.15 -11.07
N GLY A 543 -16.05 -9.13 -10.66
CA GLY A 543 -14.61 -9.16 -10.38
C GLY A 543 -14.29 -9.50 -8.93
N LYS A 544 -15.29 -9.88 -8.12
CA LYS A 544 -15.15 -10.13 -6.68
C LYS A 544 -15.65 -11.51 -6.25
N ILE A 545 -15.08 -12.00 -5.16
CA ILE A 545 -15.57 -13.15 -4.41
C ILE A 545 -15.76 -12.81 -2.93
N GLY A 546 -16.65 -13.54 -2.27
CA GLY A 546 -16.78 -13.58 -0.83
C GLY A 546 -16.69 -15.01 -0.28
N PRO A 547 -17.08 -15.18 1.00
CA PRO A 547 -17.04 -16.49 1.65
C PRO A 547 -17.97 -17.52 1.00
N GLU A 548 -18.93 -17.10 0.16
CA GLU A 548 -19.85 -18.01 -0.52
C GLU A 548 -19.14 -19.06 -1.37
N LEU A 549 -18.00 -18.71 -1.97
CA LEU A 549 -17.29 -19.59 -2.89
C LEU A 549 -16.69 -20.77 -2.11
N GLY A 550 -15.87 -20.50 -1.09
CA GLY A 550 -15.32 -21.55 -0.22
C GLY A 550 -16.42 -22.34 0.49
N PHE A 551 -17.40 -21.65 1.08
CA PHE A 551 -18.50 -22.30 1.80
C PHE A 551 -19.31 -23.25 0.90
N GLY A 552 -19.68 -22.79 -0.29
CA GLY A 552 -20.47 -23.56 -1.24
C GLY A 552 -19.73 -24.78 -1.76
N HIS A 553 -18.42 -24.67 -2.03
CA HIS A 553 -17.59 -25.82 -2.40
C HIS A 553 -17.56 -26.89 -1.30
N VAL A 554 -17.36 -26.50 -0.04
CA VAL A 554 -17.41 -27.44 1.09
C VAL A 554 -18.80 -28.09 1.21
N MET A 555 -19.89 -27.33 1.10
CA MET A 555 -21.25 -27.86 1.31
C MET A 555 -21.71 -28.88 0.29
N GLY A 556 -21.54 -28.66 -1.02
CA GLY A 556 -21.90 -29.72 -1.99
C GLY A 556 -20.81 -30.78 -2.20
N TRP A 557 -19.64 -30.67 -1.54
CA TRP A 557 -18.82 -31.88 -1.34
C TRP A 557 -19.47 -32.79 -0.30
N TYR A 558 -20.01 -32.19 0.77
CA TYR A 558 -20.62 -32.93 1.87
C TYR A 558 -22.00 -33.51 1.55
N TYR A 559 -22.83 -32.78 0.80
CA TYR A 559 -24.17 -33.21 0.42
C TYR A 559 -24.22 -33.84 -0.97
N ASP A 560 -24.86 -35.00 -1.07
CA ASP A 560 -25.28 -35.56 -2.36
C ASP A 560 -26.48 -34.80 -2.93
N GLU A 561 -27.33 -34.19 -2.09
CA GLU A 561 -28.49 -33.40 -2.47
C GLU A 561 -28.07 -32.04 -3.07
N PRO A 562 -28.89 -31.44 -3.96
CA PRO A 562 -28.64 -30.08 -4.41
C PRO A 562 -28.60 -29.10 -3.23
N VAL A 563 -27.64 -28.18 -3.28
CA VAL A 563 -27.45 -27.14 -2.27
C VAL A 563 -27.88 -25.78 -2.84
N LEU A 564 -28.62 -25.00 -2.06
CA LEU A 564 -28.94 -23.60 -2.35
C LEU A 564 -28.31 -22.69 -1.30
N VAL A 565 -27.33 -21.89 -1.72
CA VAL A 565 -26.71 -20.84 -0.89
C VAL A 565 -27.44 -19.53 -1.15
N ILE A 566 -28.16 -19.02 -0.14
CA ILE A 566 -28.82 -17.71 -0.20
C ILE A 566 -27.96 -16.72 0.60
N LYS A 567 -27.40 -15.71 -0.06
CA LYS A 567 -26.54 -14.70 0.56
C LYS A 567 -27.31 -13.38 0.75
N THR A 568 -27.63 -13.06 2.00
CA THR A 568 -28.33 -11.83 2.41
C THR A 568 -27.40 -10.92 3.18
N SER A 569 -26.86 -9.90 2.53
CA SER A 569 -25.85 -9.03 3.15
C SER A 569 -25.96 -7.60 2.67
N GLN A 570 -25.41 -6.67 3.46
CA GLN A 570 -25.36 -5.24 3.12
C GLN A 570 -24.21 -4.53 3.83
N GLY A 571 -23.41 -3.78 3.06
CA GLY A 571 -22.29 -3.00 3.58
C GLY A 571 -22.71 -1.91 4.57
N ASN A 572 -21.80 -1.56 5.48
CA ASN A 572 -21.99 -0.53 6.51
C ASN A 572 -23.23 -0.77 7.39
N ARG A 573 -23.39 -2.01 7.89
CA ARG A 573 -24.50 -2.39 8.76
C ARG A 573 -23.97 -3.00 10.06
N GLY A 574 -24.43 -2.44 11.18
CA GLY A 574 -24.10 -2.91 12.53
C GLY A 574 -25.17 -3.81 13.11
N LEU A 575 -24.74 -4.79 13.90
CA LEU A 575 -25.63 -5.60 14.70
C LEU A 575 -26.26 -4.79 15.85
N PHE A 576 -25.63 -3.70 16.26
CA PHE A 576 -26.12 -2.81 17.30
C PHE A 576 -27.44 -2.10 16.98
N TRP A 577 -27.71 -1.74 15.72
CA TRP A 577 -28.97 -1.08 15.36
C TRP A 577 -29.54 -1.46 14.00
N ASP A 578 -28.72 -1.81 13.00
CA ASP A 578 -29.24 -2.04 11.65
C ASP A 578 -29.86 -3.43 11.58
N ILE A 579 -29.05 -4.43 11.94
CA ILE A 579 -29.40 -5.85 11.96
C ILE A 579 -29.83 -6.25 13.39
N LEU A 580 -30.23 -5.27 14.22
CA LEU A 580 -30.67 -5.53 15.58
C LEU A 580 -31.91 -6.44 15.55
N PRO A 581 -31.88 -7.61 16.21
CA PRO A 581 -32.95 -8.59 16.08
C PRO A 581 -34.17 -8.23 16.96
N PRO A 582 -35.37 -8.75 16.61
CA PRO A 582 -36.58 -8.65 17.41
C PRO A 582 -36.36 -9.02 18.89
N GLY A 583 -37.03 -8.31 19.79
CA GLY A 583 -36.89 -8.54 21.23
C GLY A 583 -35.67 -7.89 21.89
N SER A 584 -34.81 -7.20 21.12
CA SER A 584 -33.71 -6.40 21.70
C SER A 584 -34.24 -5.12 22.36
N PRO A 585 -34.09 -4.95 23.70
CA PRO A 585 -34.68 -3.82 24.41
C PRO A 585 -33.85 -2.54 24.25
N ALA A 586 -34.51 -1.39 24.43
CA ALA A 586 -33.84 -0.11 24.60
C ALA A 586 -32.95 -0.12 25.85
N PHE A 587 -31.87 0.65 25.84
CA PHE A 587 -31.02 0.77 27.02
C PHE A 587 -30.45 2.18 27.20
N THR A 588 -30.08 2.52 28.44
CA THR A 588 -29.52 3.83 28.78
C THR A 588 -28.00 3.72 28.98
N ASN A 589 -27.24 4.62 28.37
CA ASN A 589 -25.83 4.84 28.65
C ASN A 589 -25.52 6.34 28.68
N ALA A 590 -24.81 6.80 29.72
CA ALA A 590 -24.39 8.20 29.90
C ALA A 590 -25.49 9.25 29.63
N GLY A 591 -26.70 9.02 30.14
CA GLY A 591 -27.83 9.96 29.96
C GLY A 591 -28.50 9.92 28.58
N THR A 592 -28.13 8.97 27.72
CA THR A 592 -28.73 8.73 26.40
C THR A 592 -29.41 7.36 26.37
N ILE A 593 -30.65 7.30 25.89
CA ILE A 593 -31.39 6.08 25.59
C ILE A 593 -31.10 5.68 24.15
N TYR A 594 -30.63 4.46 23.94
CA TYR A 594 -30.41 3.85 22.64
C TYR A 594 -31.60 2.98 22.28
N ALA A 595 -32.04 3.05 21.02
CA ALA A 595 -33.23 2.37 20.53
C ALA A 595 -33.15 0.86 20.69
N GLY A 596 -34.21 0.26 21.22
CA GLY A 596 -34.49 -1.17 21.03
C GLY A 596 -35.11 -1.44 19.66
N TYR A 597 -35.26 -2.71 19.31
CA TYR A 597 -35.87 -3.12 18.05
C TYR A 597 -37.24 -2.44 17.82
N GLY A 598 -37.48 -1.96 16.60
CA GLY A 598 -38.70 -1.25 16.20
C GLY A 598 -38.80 0.20 16.69
N GLN A 599 -37.82 0.70 17.45
CA GLN A 599 -37.83 2.07 17.95
C GLN A 599 -37.04 3.03 17.05
N SER A 600 -37.40 4.31 17.13
CA SER A 600 -36.81 5.42 16.39
C SER A 600 -36.80 6.67 17.27
N PRO A 601 -35.81 7.57 17.14
CA PRO A 601 -34.61 7.46 16.30
C PRO A 601 -33.57 6.54 16.96
N ASN A 602 -32.35 6.42 16.40
CA ASN A 602 -31.30 5.52 16.93
C ASN A 602 -30.95 5.77 18.41
N SER A 603 -31.11 7.01 18.90
CA SER A 603 -30.98 7.35 20.32
C SER A 603 -31.64 8.70 20.67
N TRP A 604 -31.95 8.93 21.95
CA TRP A 604 -32.48 10.19 22.48
C TRP A 604 -32.07 10.43 23.93
N PRO A 605 -32.01 11.69 24.42
CA PRO A 605 -31.68 11.99 25.82
C PRO A 605 -32.71 11.42 26.80
N THR A 606 -32.29 11.05 28.03
CA THR A 606 -33.20 10.55 29.07
C THR A 606 -34.27 11.55 29.51
N ASN A 607 -34.04 12.84 29.30
CA ASN A 607 -34.97 13.93 29.56
C ASN A 607 -35.74 14.42 28.32
N GLY A 608 -35.57 13.74 27.17
CA GLY A 608 -36.21 14.08 25.91
C GLY A 608 -37.15 12.97 25.42
N ALA A 609 -38.10 13.33 24.55
CA ALA A 609 -38.89 12.36 23.81
C ALA A 609 -38.19 12.02 22.47
N PRO A 610 -38.31 10.77 21.97
CA PRO A 610 -37.79 10.42 20.66
C PRO A 610 -38.46 11.27 19.57
N SER A 611 -37.64 11.79 18.64
CA SER A 611 -38.14 12.47 17.44
C SER A 611 -38.39 11.44 16.33
N PRO A 612 -39.58 11.42 15.69
CA PRO A 612 -39.87 10.49 14.60
C PRO A 612 -38.85 10.61 13.46
N TYR A 613 -38.36 9.47 12.95
CA TYR A 613 -37.41 9.38 11.84
C TYR A 613 -37.80 8.22 10.91
N GLY A 614 -37.48 8.30 9.62
CA GLY A 614 -37.88 7.32 8.59
C GLY A 614 -37.11 5.99 8.62
N TRP A 615 -36.46 5.68 9.73
CA TRP A 615 -35.66 4.48 9.99
C TRP A 615 -35.93 4.02 11.43
N TYR A 616 -35.83 2.73 11.69
CA TYR A 616 -35.97 2.13 13.02
C TYR A 616 -34.87 1.10 13.27
N ALA A 617 -34.55 0.85 14.54
CA ALA A 617 -33.57 -0.17 14.89
C ALA A 617 -34.11 -1.57 14.53
N GLY A 618 -33.34 -2.33 13.76
CA GLY A 618 -33.72 -3.64 13.21
C GLY A 618 -34.23 -3.60 11.78
N LYS A 619 -34.27 -2.43 11.13
CA LYS A 619 -34.74 -2.35 9.73
C LYS A 619 -33.99 -3.30 8.79
N GLN A 620 -32.67 -3.44 8.94
CA GLN A 620 -31.88 -4.32 8.08
C GLN A 620 -32.09 -5.79 8.42
N TYR A 621 -32.37 -6.12 9.68
CA TYR A 621 -32.81 -7.48 10.05
C TYR A 621 -34.09 -7.83 9.29
N ASP A 622 -35.07 -6.91 9.29
CA ASP A 622 -36.34 -7.12 8.60
C ASP A 622 -36.11 -7.31 7.10
N ASP A 623 -35.35 -6.40 6.49
CA ASP A 623 -34.99 -6.47 5.08
C ASP A 623 -34.32 -7.82 4.74
N PHE A 624 -33.44 -8.35 5.61
CA PHE A 624 -32.73 -9.61 5.35
C PHE A 624 -33.63 -10.85 5.42
N PHE A 625 -34.49 -10.93 6.44
CA PHE A 625 -35.08 -12.19 6.84
C PHE A 625 -36.60 -12.25 6.70
N LEU A 626 -37.32 -11.17 6.94
CA LEU A 626 -38.78 -11.23 7.08
C LEU A 626 -39.49 -11.16 5.72
N ALA A 627 -40.63 -11.85 5.58
CA ALA A 627 -41.55 -11.55 4.49
C ALA A 627 -42.02 -10.09 4.59
N GLU A 628 -42.25 -9.43 3.46
CA GLU A 628 -42.76 -8.05 3.45
C GLU A 628 -44.05 -7.89 4.28
N ASN A 629 -44.94 -8.89 4.27
CA ASN A 629 -46.18 -8.86 5.06
C ASN A 629 -45.96 -9.02 6.59
N ASP A 630 -44.78 -9.51 6.99
CA ASP A 630 -44.42 -9.75 8.39
C ASP A 630 -43.69 -8.53 9.00
N MET A 631 -43.34 -7.51 8.19
CA MET A 631 -42.63 -6.29 8.62
C MET A 631 -43.55 -5.22 9.24
N GLY A 632 -44.87 -5.43 9.28
CA GLY A 632 -45.85 -4.51 9.89
C GLY A 632 -47.06 -4.18 9.00
N PRO A 633 -48.01 -3.34 9.49
CA PRO A 633 -49.25 -3.04 8.76
C PRO A 633 -48.99 -2.17 7.52
N THR A 634 -49.36 -2.69 6.35
CA THR A 634 -49.33 -1.98 5.07
C THR A 634 -50.67 -1.31 4.79
N ILE A 635 -50.67 0.00 4.52
CA ILE A 635 -51.86 0.74 4.05
C ILE A 635 -51.81 0.93 2.52
N GLY A 636 -52.96 0.84 1.86
CA GLY A 636 -53.09 1.09 0.42
C GLY A 636 -53.01 2.57 0.05
N TRP A 637 -52.63 2.87 -1.19
CA TRP A 637 -52.62 4.25 -1.68
C TRP A 637 -54.04 4.80 -1.87
N THR A 638 -54.30 5.98 -1.29
CA THR A 638 -55.58 6.67 -1.36
C THR A 638 -55.37 8.14 -1.70
N ASN A 639 -55.92 8.57 -2.84
CA ASN A 639 -55.88 9.96 -3.29
C ASN A 639 -56.53 10.91 -2.26
N GLY A 640 -55.91 12.05 -1.99
CA GLY A 640 -56.39 13.07 -1.05
C GLY A 640 -56.11 12.78 0.42
N VAL A 641 -55.47 11.66 0.77
CA VAL A 641 -55.03 11.35 2.14
C VAL A 641 -53.70 12.04 2.45
N VAL A 642 -53.56 12.56 3.67
CA VAL A 642 -52.27 13.08 4.16
C VAL A 642 -51.42 11.93 4.64
N TYR A 643 -50.29 11.72 3.98
CA TYR A 643 -49.27 10.76 4.34
C TYR A 643 -48.18 11.46 5.15
N PRO A 644 -48.11 11.26 6.47
CA PRO A 644 -47.07 11.88 7.29
C PRO A 644 -45.69 11.31 6.94
N SER A 645 -44.64 12.07 7.18
CA SER A 645 -43.24 11.59 7.10
C SER A 645 -43.09 10.33 7.95
N GLY A 646 -42.41 9.33 7.40
CA GLY A 646 -42.18 8.03 8.03
C GLY A 646 -43.29 7.00 7.82
N CYS A 647 -44.46 7.37 7.29
CA CYS A 647 -45.50 6.36 7.01
C CYS A 647 -45.08 5.42 5.87
N GLN A 648 -45.48 4.16 6.00
CA GLN A 648 -45.17 3.10 5.05
C GLN A 648 -46.41 2.77 4.22
N LEU A 649 -46.22 2.52 2.93
CA LEU A 649 -47.31 2.21 2.01
C LEU A 649 -46.83 1.21 0.96
N ARG A 650 -47.71 0.26 0.59
CA ARG A 650 -47.42 -0.72 -0.46
C ARG A 650 -48.17 -0.36 -1.73
N HIS A 651 -47.46 -0.25 -2.84
CA HIS A 651 -48.02 0.05 -4.15
C HIS A 651 -47.26 -0.70 -5.25
N ASN A 652 -47.97 -1.45 -6.11
CA ASN A 652 -47.38 -2.29 -7.17
C ASN A 652 -46.25 -3.24 -6.71
N GLY A 653 -46.40 -3.85 -5.53
CA GLY A 653 -45.40 -4.80 -5.00
C GLY A 653 -44.12 -4.14 -4.46
N VAL A 654 -44.14 -2.83 -4.23
CA VAL A 654 -43.01 -2.07 -3.69
C VAL A 654 -43.47 -1.31 -2.46
N THR A 655 -42.69 -1.40 -1.39
CA THR A 655 -42.92 -0.60 -0.17
C THR A 655 -42.25 0.76 -0.30
N TYR A 656 -43.01 1.80 0.05
CA TYR A 656 -42.62 3.19 0.01
C TYR A 656 -42.69 3.81 1.39
N ILE A 657 -41.66 4.55 1.80
CA ILE A 657 -41.67 5.34 3.05
C ILE A 657 -41.72 6.82 2.72
N SER A 658 -42.71 7.53 3.25
CA SER A 658 -42.88 8.96 3.02
C SER A 658 -41.72 9.75 3.63
N ARG A 659 -41.00 10.55 2.83
CA ARG A 659 -39.90 11.42 3.29
C ARG A 659 -40.42 12.61 4.08
N THR A 660 -41.53 13.18 3.61
CA THR A 660 -42.11 14.42 4.15
C THR A 660 -43.62 14.29 4.22
N ASN A 661 -44.26 15.00 5.15
CA ASN A 661 -45.71 15.15 5.15
C ASN A 661 -46.17 15.66 3.78
N HIS A 662 -47.06 14.91 3.11
CA HIS A 662 -47.62 15.33 1.84
C HIS A 662 -49.04 14.78 1.66
N THR A 663 -49.86 15.49 0.90
CA THR A 663 -51.19 15.03 0.52
C THR A 663 -51.07 14.22 -0.77
N ALA A 664 -51.56 12.98 -0.78
CA ALA A 664 -51.51 12.12 -1.95
C ALA A 664 -52.32 12.68 -3.12
N SER A 665 -51.75 12.60 -4.32
CA SER A 665 -52.35 12.91 -5.61
C SER A 665 -51.71 12.07 -6.71
N ALA A 666 -52.26 12.07 -7.93
CA ALA A 666 -51.72 11.30 -9.07
C ALA A 666 -50.24 11.61 -9.41
N VAL A 667 -49.69 12.77 -9.00
CA VAL A 667 -48.27 13.13 -9.21
C VAL A 667 -47.36 12.76 -8.03
N THR A 668 -47.94 12.48 -6.87
CA THR A 668 -47.22 11.98 -5.68
C THR A 668 -47.53 10.49 -5.44
N GLU A 669 -48.23 9.85 -6.36
CA GLU A 669 -48.49 8.42 -6.36
C GLU A 669 -47.14 7.69 -6.53
N PRO A 670 -46.79 6.80 -5.60
CA PRO A 670 -45.54 6.07 -5.69
C PRO A 670 -45.49 5.20 -6.95
N GLY A 671 -44.41 5.28 -7.73
CA GLY A 671 -44.23 4.45 -8.94
C GLY A 671 -44.91 4.96 -10.22
N THR A 672 -45.69 6.06 -10.16
CA THR A 672 -46.30 6.70 -11.32
C THR A 672 -46.06 8.21 -11.30
N GLY A 673 -45.31 8.73 -12.28
CA GLY A 673 -45.02 10.17 -12.42
C GLY A 673 -43.61 10.59 -11.96
N GLY A 674 -43.12 11.71 -12.49
CA GLY A 674 -41.73 12.16 -12.34
C GLY A 674 -41.35 12.76 -10.98
N THR A 675 -42.31 12.94 -10.06
CA THR A 675 -42.08 13.59 -8.75
C THR A 675 -42.16 12.64 -7.55
N SER A 676 -42.42 11.34 -7.77
CA SER A 676 -42.58 10.33 -6.70
C SER A 676 -41.31 10.16 -5.82
N THR A 677 -40.11 10.29 -6.39
CA THR A 677 -38.83 10.25 -5.67
C THR A 677 -38.64 11.38 -4.68
N ASN A 678 -39.39 12.48 -4.81
CA ASN A 678 -39.29 13.62 -3.89
C ASN A 678 -40.02 13.35 -2.58
N PHE A 679 -41.03 12.48 -2.62
CA PHE A 679 -41.91 12.20 -1.48
C PHE A 679 -41.68 10.82 -0.87
N TRP A 680 -41.11 9.87 -1.61
CA TRP A 680 -41.01 8.48 -1.18
C TRP A 680 -39.60 7.90 -1.28
N ASN A 681 -39.21 7.10 -0.29
CA ASN A 681 -38.10 6.14 -0.38
C ASN A 681 -38.64 4.81 -0.88
N ILE A 682 -37.91 4.12 -1.76
CA ILE A 682 -38.33 2.88 -2.44
C ILE A 682 -37.58 1.70 -1.82
N TYR A 683 -38.30 0.64 -1.43
CA TYR A 683 -37.74 -0.54 -0.75
C TYR A 683 -38.21 -1.87 -1.37
N SER A 684 -38.11 -2.06 -2.69
CA SER A 684 -38.24 -3.43 -3.24
C SER A 684 -36.96 -4.20 -2.94
N VAL A 685 -36.88 -4.82 -1.77
CA VAL A 685 -35.71 -5.61 -1.38
C VAL A 685 -36.09 -7.08 -1.49
N PHE A 686 -35.77 -7.69 -2.62
CA PHE A 686 -35.90 -9.13 -2.80
C PHE A 686 -34.98 -9.82 -1.77
N ASN A 687 -35.53 -10.60 -0.84
CA ASN A 687 -34.82 -11.15 0.33
C ASN A 687 -34.92 -12.68 0.47
N VAL A 688 -34.46 -13.23 1.60
CA VAL A 688 -34.45 -14.69 1.82
C VAL A 688 -35.87 -15.29 1.78
N THR A 689 -36.82 -14.64 2.44
CA THR A 689 -38.18 -15.15 2.51
C THR A 689 -38.90 -15.05 1.17
N ASP A 690 -38.63 -14.00 0.38
CA ASP A 690 -39.15 -13.92 -1.00
C ASP A 690 -38.69 -15.10 -1.87
N VAL A 691 -37.43 -15.51 -1.73
CA VAL A 691 -36.89 -16.70 -2.43
C VAL A 691 -37.62 -17.97 -2.01
N LEU A 692 -37.80 -18.17 -0.71
CA LEU A 692 -38.32 -19.41 -0.14
C LEU A 692 -39.84 -19.54 -0.32
N ASP A 693 -40.61 -18.45 -0.16
CA ASP A 693 -42.05 -18.42 -0.43
C ASP A 693 -42.35 -18.72 -1.91
N ASN A 694 -41.48 -18.27 -2.81
CA ASN A 694 -41.60 -18.46 -4.26
C ASN A 694 -40.67 -19.53 -4.80
N PHE A 695 -40.23 -20.48 -3.96
CA PHE A 695 -39.19 -21.45 -4.30
C PHE A 695 -39.49 -22.22 -5.59
N ALA A 696 -40.71 -22.76 -5.75
CA ALA A 696 -41.09 -23.51 -6.95
C ALA A 696 -41.13 -22.66 -8.23
N THR A 697 -41.33 -21.34 -8.09
CA THR A 697 -41.31 -20.40 -9.21
C THR A 697 -39.88 -20.05 -9.60
N HIS A 698 -38.99 -19.86 -8.62
CA HIS A 698 -37.59 -19.55 -8.87
C HIS A 698 -36.78 -20.78 -9.31
N TYR A 699 -37.14 -21.96 -8.82
CA TYR A 699 -36.45 -23.23 -9.06
C TYR A 699 -37.43 -24.30 -9.53
N PRO A 700 -38.01 -24.17 -10.74
CA PRO A 700 -39.00 -25.11 -11.26
C PRO A 700 -38.45 -26.54 -11.37
N GLN A 701 -37.15 -26.71 -11.54
CA GLN A 701 -36.46 -28.01 -11.54
C GLN A 701 -36.54 -28.74 -10.19
N TRP A 702 -36.77 -28.02 -9.09
CA TRP A 702 -36.85 -28.54 -7.72
C TRP A 702 -38.24 -28.37 -7.11
N ALA A 703 -39.23 -27.92 -7.88
CA ALA A 703 -40.57 -27.64 -7.39
C ALA A 703 -41.22 -28.84 -6.68
N ALA A 704 -40.96 -30.06 -7.16
CA ALA A 704 -41.46 -31.31 -6.57
C ALA A 704 -40.68 -31.74 -5.31
N GLN A 705 -39.42 -31.34 -5.16
CA GLN A 705 -38.55 -31.69 -4.03
C GLN A 705 -38.82 -30.78 -2.82
N GLY A 706 -39.09 -29.50 -3.08
CA GLY A 706 -39.10 -28.48 -2.04
C GLY A 706 -37.70 -28.22 -1.49
N PHE A 707 -37.64 -27.69 -0.27
CA PHE A 707 -36.40 -27.28 0.38
C PHE A 707 -36.42 -27.62 1.87
N GLU A 708 -35.23 -27.68 2.45
CA GLU A 708 -34.95 -27.76 3.88
C GLU A 708 -33.87 -26.74 4.24
N ILE A 709 -34.15 -25.86 5.20
CA ILE A 709 -33.15 -24.94 5.77
C ILE A 709 -32.22 -25.75 6.66
N ALA A 710 -31.02 -26.03 6.15
CA ALA A 710 -30.02 -26.89 6.77
C ALA A 710 -29.10 -26.13 7.74
N GLY A 711 -28.93 -24.82 7.58
CA GLY A 711 -28.12 -24.03 8.51
C GLY A 711 -27.92 -22.57 8.12
N PHE A 712 -27.20 -21.87 8.99
CA PHE A 712 -26.91 -20.44 8.89
C PHE A 712 -25.40 -20.19 9.01
N ALA A 713 -24.91 -19.22 8.25
CA ALA A 713 -23.54 -18.73 8.40
C ALA A 713 -23.54 -17.20 8.58
N TRP A 714 -22.71 -16.72 9.50
CA TRP A 714 -22.63 -15.31 9.89
C TRP A 714 -21.21 -14.77 9.75
N PHE A 715 -21.07 -13.63 9.07
CA PHE A 715 -19.80 -12.90 8.98
C PHE A 715 -20.01 -11.38 9.02
N GLN A 716 -19.85 -10.80 10.21
CA GLN A 716 -20.09 -9.39 10.48
C GLN A 716 -19.27 -8.98 11.71
N GLY A 717 -19.07 -7.68 11.96
CA GLY A 717 -18.50 -7.20 13.23
C GLY A 717 -17.65 -5.93 13.11
N HIS A 718 -17.11 -5.66 11.91
CA HIS A 718 -16.29 -4.47 11.65
C HIS A 718 -17.01 -3.15 11.94
N TRP A 719 -18.32 -3.06 11.67
CA TRP A 719 -19.05 -1.83 11.95
C TRP A 719 -19.28 -1.62 13.46
N ASP A 720 -19.55 -2.69 14.20
CA ASP A 720 -19.73 -2.64 15.65
C ASP A 720 -18.41 -2.40 16.40
N SER A 721 -17.26 -2.73 15.80
CA SER A 721 -15.96 -2.39 16.38
C SER A 721 -15.59 -0.90 16.23
N GLN A 722 -16.35 -0.09 15.49
CA GLN A 722 -16.10 1.35 15.38
C GLN A 722 -16.42 2.13 16.67
N SER A 723 -17.03 1.47 17.67
CA SER A 723 -17.39 2.08 18.95
C SER A 723 -17.30 1.06 20.09
N ALA A 724 -16.65 1.44 21.18
CA ALA A 724 -16.58 0.61 22.38
C ALA A 724 -17.98 0.27 22.92
N LEU A 725 -18.93 1.20 22.78
CA LEU A 725 -20.31 0.95 23.19
C LEU A 725 -20.97 -0.14 22.33
N TYR A 726 -20.77 -0.12 21.02
CA TYR A 726 -21.41 -1.08 20.13
C TYR A 726 -20.78 -2.46 20.31
N ALA A 727 -19.45 -2.51 20.35
CA ALA A 727 -18.68 -3.72 20.65
C ALA A 727 -19.12 -4.37 21.98
N SER A 728 -19.32 -3.58 23.03
CA SER A 728 -19.76 -4.10 24.35
C SER A 728 -21.16 -4.74 24.36
N ARG A 729 -21.98 -4.50 23.32
CA ARG A 729 -23.32 -5.08 23.18
C ARG A 729 -23.37 -6.24 22.19
N TYR A 730 -22.28 -6.49 21.47
CA TYR A 730 -22.25 -7.41 20.34
C TYR A 730 -22.69 -8.83 20.73
N GLU A 731 -22.15 -9.35 21.84
CA GLU A 731 -22.47 -10.70 22.32
C GLU A 731 -23.98 -10.88 22.55
N THR A 732 -24.60 -9.96 23.30
CA THR A 732 -26.03 -10.03 23.60
C THR A 732 -26.88 -9.97 22.33
N ASN A 733 -26.53 -9.10 21.39
CA ASN A 733 -27.28 -8.96 20.16
C ASN A 733 -27.10 -10.17 19.24
N LEU A 734 -25.91 -10.79 19.21
CA LEU A 734 -25.63 -11.98 18.41
C LEU A 734 -26.39 -13.20 18.94
N VAL A 735 -26.44 -13.37 20.26
CA VAL A 735 -27.27 -14.41 20.91
C VAL A 735 -28.75 -14.24 20.51
N ASN A 736 -29.27 -13.00 20.56
CA ASN A 736 -30.65 -12.72 20.18
C ASN A 736 -30.88 -12.96 18.68
N LEU A 737 -29.92 -12.66 17.82
CA LEU A 737 -30.00 -12.86 16.37
C LEU A 737 -30.17 -14.35 16.06
N ILE A 738 -29.32 -15.20 16.62
CA ILE A 738 -29.36 -16.65 16.42
C ILE A 738 -30.72 -17.22 16.82
N LYS A 739 -31.21 -16.82 18.00
CA LYS A 739 -32.51 -17.30 18.53
C LYS A 739 -33.68 -16.86 17.64
N THR A 740 -33.72 -15.58 17.28
CA THR A 740 -34.86 -14.99 16.58
C THR A 740 -34.95 -15.42 15.12
N VAL A 741 -33.83 -15.54 14.41
CA VAL A 741 -33.81 -16.04 13.02
C VAL A 741 -34.30 -17.49 12.96
N ARG A 742 -33.80 -18.36 13.85
CA ARG A 742 -34.26 -19.75 13.94
C ARG A 742 -35.75 -19.83 14.25
N GLN A 743 -36.20 -19.07 15.25
CA GLN A 743 -37.61 -19.05 15.65
C GLN A 743 -38.52 -18.55 14.52
N TYR A 744 -38.11 -17.51 13.79
CA TYR A 744 -38.88 -16.97 12.67
C TYR A 744 -39.08 -18.01 11.57
N TYR A 745 -37.99 -18.66 11.13
CA TYR A 745 -38.07 -19.65 10.05
C TYR A 745 -38.77 -20.95 10.44
N GLU A 746 -38.63 -21.41 11.69
CA GLU A 746 -39.42 -22.53 12.21
C GLU A 746 -40.92 -22.19 12.21
N GLY A 747 -41.28 -20.98 12.65
CA GLY A 747 -42.67 -20.53 12.66
C GLY A 747 -43.28 -20.40 11.26
N ARG A 748 -42.50 -19.91 10.29
CA ARG A 748 -42.95 -19.69 8.91
C ARG A 748 -42.97 -20.95 8.07
N TYR A 749 -41.99 -21.83 8.24
CA TYR A 749 -41.86 -23.08 7.48
C TYR A 749 -41.80 -24.31 8.41
N PRO A 750 -42.89 -24.63 9.14
CA PRO A 750 -42.89 -25.73 10.11
C PRO A 750 -42.42 -27.05 9.48
N GLY A 751 -41.41 -27.68 10.10
CA GLY A 751 -40.84 -28.94 9.63
C GLY A 751 -39.98 -28.86 8.37
N ARG A 752 -39.62 -27.65 7.90
CA ARG A 752 -38.67 -27.42 6.80
C ARG A 752 -37.37 -26.76 7.23
N ILE A 753 -37.14 -26.64 8.53
CA ILE A 753 -35.86 -26.24 9.10
C ILE A 753 -35.32 -27.41 9.89
N GLN A 754 -34.01 -27.64 9.80
CA GLN A 754 -33.36 -28.67 10.58
C GLN A 754 -33.54 -28.36 12.09
N PRO A 755 -33.91 -29.33 12.93
CA PRO A 755 -34.02 -29.10 14.37
C PRO A 755 -32.69 -28.58 14.92
N ASN A 756 -32.74 -27.49 15.69
CA ASN A 756 -31.55 -26.77 16.16
C ASN A 756 -30.60 -26.40 15.00
N ALA A 757 -31.14 -26.03 13.83
CA ALA A 757 -30.39 -25.77 12.59
C ALA A 757 -29.03 -25.11 12.86
N PRO A 758 -27.92 -25.80 12.54
CA PRO A 758 -26.56 -25.33 12.78
C PRO A 758 -26.33 -23.86 12.42
N PHE A 759 -25.60 -23.15 13.28
CA PHE A 759 -25.27 -21.74 13.09
C PHE A 759 -23.77 -21.55 13.24
N VAL A 760 -23.08 -21.19 12.16
CA VAL A 760 -21.62 -21.01 12.16
C VAL A 760 -21.28 -19.54 12.02
N ILE A 761 -20.32 -19.07 12.82
CA ILE A 761 -19.86 -17.69 12.88
C ILE A 761 -18.40 -17.66 12.46
N ALA A 762 -18.06 -16.83 11.49
CA ALA A 762 -16.68 -16.42 11.26
C ALA A 762 -16.39 -15.24 12.18
N THR A 763 -15.35 -15.34 13.01
CA THR A 763 -14.91 -14.17 13.77
C THR A 763 -14.39 -13.09 12.82
N ILE A 764 -14.34 -11.83 13.25
CA ILE A 764 -13.54 -10.83 12.54
C ILE A 764 -12.04 -11.11 12.74
N GLY A 765 -11.22 -10.97 11.69
CA GLY A 765 -9.79 -11.30 11.73
C GLY A 765 -8.85 -10.11 11.51
N PHE A 766 -9.32 -8.86 11.67
CA PHE A 766 -8.51 -7.67 11.37
C PHE A 766 -7.24 -7.61 12.22
N ASP A 767 -6.12 -7.24 11.58
CA ASP A 767 -4.78 -7.14 12.15
C ASP A 767 -4.19 -8.47 12.68
N GLY A 768 -4.83 -9.61 12.38
CA GLY A 768 -4.36 -10.94 12.75
C GLY A 768 -4.03 -11.07 14.24
N ALA A 769 -2.82 -11.54 14.56
CA ALA A 769 -2.35 -11.70 15.93
C ALA A 769 -2.18 -10.36 16.68
N ALA A 770 -1.99 -9.24 15.97
CA ALA A 770 -1.84 -7.91 16.56
C ALA A 770 -3.19 -7.23 16.89
N MET A 771 -4.31 -7.95 16.74
CA MET A 771 -5.65 -7.42 16.99
C MET A 771 -5.79 -6.83 18.40
N SER A 772 -6.36 -5.63 18.49
CA SER A 772 -6.54 -4.94 19.76
C SER A 772 -7.84 -4.12 19.83
N GLY A 773 -8.10 -3.53 20.99
CA GLY A 773 -9.21 -2.60 21.22
C GLY A 773 -10.59 -3.19 20.93
N ASN A 774 -11.41 -2.44 20.18
CA ASN A 774 -12.78 -2.83 19.90
C ASN A 774 -12.89 -4.04 18.95
N TYR A 775 -11.89 -4.26 18.07
CA TYR A 775 -11.84 -5.48 17.25
C TYR A 775 -11.72 -6.71 18.16
N LEU A 776 -10.78 -6.67 19.10
CA LEU A 776 -10.63 -7.74 20.09
C LEU A 776 -11.90 -7.94 20.94
N THR A 777 -12.62 -6.86 21.26
CA THR A 777 -13.89 -6.94 21.99
C THR A 777 -14.99 -7.66 21.20
N VAL A 778 -15.15 -7.34 19.91
CA VAL A 778 -16.14 -8.01 19.04
C VAL A 778 -15.73 -9.47 18.77
N TRP A 779 -14.44 -9.72 18.53
CA TRP A 779 -13.90 -11.06 18.36
C TRP A 779 -14.17 -11.95 19.60
N ASN A 780 -13.89 -11.43 20.81
CA ASN A 780 -14.20 -12.11 22.06
C ASN A 780 -15.70 -12.42 22.19
N ALA A 781 -16.56 -11.46 21.81
CA ALA A 781 -18.00 -11.66 21.82
C ALA A 781 -18.44 -12.77 20.85
N GLN A 782 -17.83 -12.89 19.66
CA GLN A 782 -18.14 -13.93 18.69
C GLN A 782 -17.76 -15.32 19.20
N LEU A 783 -16.63 -15.45 19.90
CA LEU A 783 -16.25 -16.71 20.54
C LEU A 783 -17.09 -17.03 21.78
N ALA A 784 -17.43 -16.03 22.58
CA ALA A 784 -18.18 -16.22 23.81
C ALA A 784 -19.58 -16.83 23.58
N VAL A 785 -20.19 -16.57 22.41
CA VAL A 785 -21.48 -17.15 22.02
C VAL A 785 -21.45 -18.68 21.97
N THR A 786 -20.29 -19.31 21.77
CA THR A 786 -20.18 -20.78 21.71
C THR A 786 -19.77 -21.42 23.03
N ASN A 787 -19.61 -20.63 24.09
CA ASN A 787 -19.39 -21.16 25.42
C ASN A 787 -20.67 -21.83 25.94
N THR A 788 -20.70 -23.16 26.02
CA THR A 788 -21.93 -23.86 26.43
C THR A 788 -22.21 -23.85 27.92
N VAL A 789 -21.25 -23.47 28.76
CA VAL A 789 -21.51 -23.21 30.17
C VAL A 789 -22.36 -21.94 30.29
N LYS A 790 -22.06 -20.92 29.47
CA LYS A 790 -22.80 -19.65 29.43
C LYS A 790 -24.09 -19.74 28.60
N TYR A 791 -24.06 -20.46 27.49
CA TYR A 791 -25.16 -20.65 26.55
C TYR A 791 -25.40 -22.14 26.25
N PRO A 792 -25.93 -22.91 27.22
CA PRO A 792 -26.15 -24.35 27.06
C PRO A 792 -27.10 -24.71 25.92
N GLU A 793 -28.00 -23.80 25.53
CA GLU A 793 -28.89 -23.96 24.37
C GLU A 793 -28.15 -24.03 23.02
N PHE A 794 -26.89 -23.58 22.97
CA PHE A 794 -26.07 -23.54 21.77
C PHE A 794 -25.11 -24.73 21.66
N ALA A 795 -25.07 -25.60 22.67
CA ALA A 795 -24.26 -26.81 22.67
C ALA A 795 -24.57 -27.71 21.47
N GLY A 796 -23.51 -28.04 20.72
CA GLY A 796 -23.59 -28.88 19.52
C GLY A 796 -24.36 -28.28 18.35
N ASN A 797 -24.74 -26.99 18.39
CA ASN A 797 -25.49 -26.37 17.29
C ASN A 797 -25.08 -24.92 16.94
N VAL A 798 -24.19 -24.28 17.70
CA VAL A 798 -23.54 -23.02 17.30
C VAL A 798 -22.03 -23.20 17.39
N LYS A 799 -21.30 -22.72 16.38
CA LYS A 799 -19.84 -22.77 16.36
C LYS A 799 -19.26 -21.46 15.80
N SER A 800 -18.12 -21.05 16.34
CA SER A 800 -17.35 -19.91 15.89
C SER A 800 -16.02 -20.42 15.38
N LYS A 801 -15.62 -19.98 14.20
CA LYS A 801 -14.32 -20.29 13.60
C LYS A 801 -13.46 -19.04 13.70
N ASP A 802 -12.33 -19.16 14.38
CA ASP A 802 -11.38 -18.06 14.48
C ASP A 802 -10.75 -17.82 13.11
N THR A 803 -10.80 -16.58 12.63
CA THR A 803 -10.27 -16.18 11.33
C THR A 803 -9.06 -15.25 11.44
N ARG A 804 -8.51 -15.02 12.64
CA ARG A 804 -7.32 -14.17 12.83
C ARG A 804 -6.13 -14.65 12.00
N GLY A 805 -5.92 -15.96 11.87
CA GLY A 805 -4.87 -16.54 11.03
C GLY A 805 -5.05 -16.30 9.52
N TYR A 806 -6.23 -15.85 9.08
CA TYR A 806 -6.53 -15.62 7.67
C TYR A 806 -6.26 -14.16 7.24
N TRP A 807 -5.76 -13.32 8.16
CA TRP A 807 -5.33 -11.96 7.85
C TRP A 807 -4.13 -11.97 6.90
N ARG A 808 -4.18 -11.14 5.87
CA ARG A 808 -3.08 -10.91 4.93
C ARG A 808 -2.72 -9.43 4.93
N SER A 809 -1.43 -9.15 5.10
CA SER A 809 -0.93 -7.77 5.18
C SER A 809 -1.11 -7.05 3.84
N SER A 810 -1.00 -5.71 3.84
CA SER A 810 -1.08 -4.94 2.60
C SER A 810 0.05 -5.23 1.60
N ALA A 811 1.16 -5.80 2.06
CA ALA A 811 2.31 -6.13 1.20
C ALA A 811 1.98 -7.30 0.25
N VAL A 812 1.15 -8.24 0.71
CA VAL A 812 0.76 -9.45 -0.04
C VAL A 812 -0.70 -9.39 -0.50
N SER A 813 -1.26 -8.18 -0.63
CA SER A 813 -2.67 -7.98 -0.95
C SER A 813 -2.90 -6.96 -2.06
N PRO A 814 -4.05 -7.00 -2.76
CA PRO A 814 -4.32 -6.08 -3.85
C PRO A 814 -4.47 -4.60 -3.45
N THR A 815 -4.80 -4.33 -2.19
CA THR A 815 -4.95 -2.96 -1.66
C THR A 815 -4.33 -2.81 -0.27
N ALA A 816 -4.22 -1.57 0.21
CA ALA A 816 -3.77 -1.26 1.56
C ALA A 816 -4.90 -0.61 2.41
N THR A 817 -6.15 -1.07 2.23
CA THR A 817 -7.31 -0.43 2.87
C THR A 817 -7.48 -0.76 4.35
N GLY A 818 -6.91 -1.87 4.83
CA GLY A 818 -7.09 -2.43 6.17
C GLY A 818 -8.49 -3.04 6.37
N TYR A 819 -9.55 -2.32 6.03
CA TYR A 819 -10.91 -2.90 5.97
C TYR A 819 -11.09 -3.73 4.70
N HIS A 820 -12.11 -4.62 4.72
CA HIS A 820 -12.34 -5.63 3.68
C HIS A 820 -11.15 -6.55 3.42
N TYR A 821 -10.31 -6.77 4.43
CA TYR A 821 -9.14 -7.66 4.36
C TYR A 821 -8.23 -7.31 3.17
N ASN A 822 -7.99 -6.02 2.93
CA ASN A 822 -7.12 -5.55 1.84
C ASN A 822 -7.54 -6.05 0.44
N HIS A 823 -8.81 -6.43 0.28
CA HIS A 823 -9.36 -7.10 -0.90
C HIS A 823 -8.62 -8.40 -1.28
N ASN A 824 -7.95 -9.03 -0.31
CA ASN A 824 -7.24 -10.28 -0.48
C ASN A 824 -8.24 -11.43 -0.60
N ALA A 825 -8.20 -12.16 -1.73
CA ALA A 825 -9.12 -13.24 -2.02
C ALA A 825 -8.85 -14.51 -1.19
N GLU A 826 -7.60 -14.73 -0.74
CA GLU A 826 -7.22 -15.88 0.08
C GLU A 826 -7.98 -15.85 1.41
N THR A 827 -8.02 -14.67 2.05
CA THR A 827 -8.78 -14.47 3.29
C THR A 827 -10.25 -14.86 3.11
N PHE A 828 -10.90 -14.44 2.03
CA PHE A 828 -12.32 -14.79 1.80
C PHE A 828 -12.51 -16.28 1.49
N MET A 829 -11.58 -16.90 0.78
CA MET A 829 -11.59 -18.35 0.54
C MET A 829 -11.45 -19.14 1.84
N LEU A 830 -10.46 -18.80 2.67
CA LEU A 830 -10.22 -19.43 3.97
C LEU A 830 -11.40 -19.24 4.93
N VAL A 831 -11.97 -18.03 5.00
CA VAL A 831 -13.18 -17.77 5.80
C VAL A 831 -14.36 -18.63 5.32
N GLY A 832 -14.56 -18.73 4.01
CA GLY A 832 -15.62 -19.57 3.43
C GLY A 832 -15.42 -21.06 3.72
N ASP A 833 -14.20 -21.56 3.54
CA ASP A 833 -13.81 -22.93 3.86
C ASP A 833 -14.01 -23.25 5.34
N ALA A 834 -13.55 -22.36 6.24
CA ALA A 834 -13.73 -22.50 7.69
C ALA A 834 -15.21 -22.53 8.10
N LEU A 835 -16.03 -21.62 7.56
CA LEU A 835 -17.49 -21.62 7.78
C LEU A 835 -18.12 -22.95 7.33
N GLY A 836 -17.70 -23.48 6.18
CA GLY A 836 -18.19 -24.76 5.66
C GLY A 836 -17.79 -25.94 6.54
N ARG A 837 -16.53 -25.98 6.99
CA ARG A 837 -16.03 -27.04 7.88
C ARG A 837 -16.69 -27.01 9.24
N GLY A 838 -16.83 -25.83 9.84
CA GLY A 838 -17.59 -25.63 11.07
C GLY A 838 -19.05 -26.07 10.93
N MET A 839 -19.64 -25.93 9.74
CA MET A 839 -21.00 -26.39 9.45
C MET A 839 -21.09 -27.91 9.44
N ILE A 840 -20.14 -28.59 8.78
CA ILE A 840 -20.05 -30.06 8.76
C ILE A 840 -19.85 -30.62 10.16
N GLU A 841 -18.99 -30.00 10.98
CA GLU A 841 -18.77 -30.41 12.37
C GLU A 841 -20.07 -30.41 13.17
N LEU A 842 -20.91 -29.38 13.01
CA LEU A 842 -22.22 -29.30 13.65
C LEU A 842 -23.23 -30.31 13.06
N LEU A 843 -23.25 -30.49 11.74
CA LEU A 843 -24.15 -31.42 11.06
C LEU A 843 -23.88 -32.88 11.42
N ASN A 844 -22.62 -33.25 11.63
CA ASN A 844 -22.22 -34.59 12.05
C ASN A 844 -22.45 -34.86 13.56
N GLY A 845 -23.06 -33.94 14.28
CA GLY A 845 -23.23 -34.06 15.73
C GLY A 845 -21.90 -34.10 16.46
N GLY A 846 -20.90 -33.39 15.93
CA GLY A 846 -19.53 -33.33 16.43
C GLY A 846 -19.47 -33.04 17.93
N PRO A 847 -18.34 -33.33 18.60
CA PRO A 847 -18.22 -33.08 20.02
C PRO A 847 -18.64 -31.63 20.27
N ALA A 848 -19.31 -31.45 21.41
CA ALA A 848 -19.50 -30.15 22.04
C ALA A 848 -18.21 -29.33 21.79
N GLY A 849 -18.32 -28.07 21.35
CA GLY A 849 -17.25 -27.30 20.67
C GLY A 849 -15.91 -27.37 21.41
N ASP A 850 -14.77 -26.96 20.84
CA ASP A 850 -13.45 -27.13 21.50
C ASP A 850 -13.45 -26.66 22.98
N TYR A 851 -14.27 -25.66 23.31
CA TYR A 851 -14.61 -25.23 24.67
C TYR A 851 -15.27 -26.29 25.60
N ASP A 852 -16.14 -27.16 25.11
CA ASP A 852 -16.94 -28.10 25.90
C ASP A 852 -16.18 -29.38 26.25
N THR A 853 -15.25 -29.78 25.39
CA THR A 853 -14.28 -30.86 25.67
C THR A 853 -13.30 -30.43 26.77
N TRP A 854 -13.01 -29.12 26.84
CA TRP A 854 -12.22 -28.45 27.88
C TRP A 854 -13.02 -28.16 29.17
N ALA A 855 -14.24 -27.61 29.07
CA ALA A 855 -15.07 -27.22 30.22
C ALA A 855 -15.56 -28.43 31.04
N ALA A 856 -15.68 -29.61 30.41
CA ALA A 856 -15.97 -30.86 31.11
C ALA A 856 -14.82 -31.32 32.03
N GLN A 857 -13.59 -30.85 31.81
CA GLN A 857 -12.41 -31.19 32.62
C GLN A 857 -12.12 -30.16 33.72
N PHE A 858 -12.56 -28.90 33.57
CA PHE A 858 -12.28 -27.81 34.52
C PHE A 858 -13.49 -26.91 34.84
N PRO A 859 -14.43 -27.36 35.70
CA PRO A 859 -15.63 -26.58 36.05
C PRO A 859 -15.26 -25.29 36.79
N GLY A 860 -15.51 -24.13 36.14
CA GLY A 860 -15.33 -22.79 36.75
C GLY A 860 -14.10 -22.00 36.29
N ALA A 861 -13.39 -22.44 35.26
CA ALA A 861 -12.25 -21.71 34.69
C ALA A 861 -12.68 -20.48 33.85
N ASP A 862 -12.00 -19.35 34.05
CA ASP A 862 -12.26 -18.07 33.38
C ASP A 862 -11.19 -17.77 32.32
N LEU A 863 -11.48 -18.10 31.06
CA LEU A 863 -10.58 -17.85 29.91
C LEU A 863 -10.38 -16.35 29.59
N THR A 864 -11.06 -15.45 30.32
CA THR A 864 -10.84 -14.00 30.20
C THR A 864 -9.77 -13.49 31.14
N ASP A 865 -9.23 -14.35 32.03
CA ASP A 865 -8.03 -14.05 32.82
C ASP A 865 -6.78 -14.28 31.94
N PRO A 866 -6.08 -13.21 31.53
CA PRO A 866 -4.89 -13.30 30.67
C PRO A 866 -3.66 -13.85 31.40
N GLU A 867 -3.73 -13.98 32.73
CA GLU A 867 -2.63 -14.43 33.59
C GLU A 867 -2.87 -15.84 34.16
N ALA A 868 -3.98 -16.49 33.80
CA ALA A 868 -4.27 -17.86 34.21
C ALA A 868 -3.59 -18.89 33.28
N ASP A 869 -3.13 -19.98 33.90
CA ASP A 869 -2.50 -21.18 33.31
C ASP A 869 -3.35 -22.37 33.79
N TYR A 870 -4.45 -22.64 33.09
CA TYR A 870 -5.48 -23.59 33.56
C TYR A 870 -5.21 -25.03 33.15
N ASP A 871 -4.42 -25.25 32.10
CA ASP A 871 -3.98 -26.57 31.65
C ASP A 871 -2.66 -27.00 32.33
N GLY A 872 -1.97 -26.08 33.01
CA GLY A 872 -0.86 -26.36 33.91
C GLY A 872 0.46 -26.59 33.18
N ASP A 873 0.58 -26.06 31.97
CA ASP A 873 1.72 -26.24 31.09
C ASP A 873 2.84 -25.20 31.33
N GLY A 874 2.54 -24.16 32.11
CA GLY A 874 3.48 -23.10 32.50
C GLY A 874 3.41 -21.85 31.63
N MET A 875 2.51 -21.77 30.64
CA MET A 875 2.20 -20.58 29.86
C MET A 875 0.87 -19.96 30.31
N THR A 876 0.73 -18.64 30.19
CA THR A 876 -0.56 -17.99 30.46
C THR A 876 -1.42 -18.00 29.21
N ASN A 877 -2.74 -17.96 29.38
CA ASN A 877 -3.73 -17.82 28.30
C ASN A 877 -3.37 -16.73 27.27
N ASN A 878 -2.70 -15.66 27.71
CA ASN A 878 -2.28 -14.56 26.84
C ASN A 878 -0.96 -14.83 26.11
N ALA A 879 -0.03 -15.58 26.73
CA ALA A 879 1.19 -16.04 26.07
C ALA A 879 0.85 -17.06 24.97
N GLU A 880 -0.02 -18.02 25.27
CA GLU A 880 -0.48 -19.02 24.29
C GLU A 880 -1.13 -18.36 23.08
N ARG A 881 -2.02 -17.39 23.32
CA ARG A 881 -2.67 -16.59 22.26
C ARG A 881 -1.69 -15.72 21.47
N LEU A 882 -0.57 -15.31 22.05
CA LEU A 882 0.47 -14.52 21.38
C LEU A 882 1.28 -15.37 20.40
N PHE A 883 1.43 -16.66 20.69
CA PHE A 883 2.16 -17.63 19.88
C PHE A 883 1.25 -18.47 18.96
N GLY A 884 -0.03 -18.11 18.84
CA GLY A 884 -0.98 -18.85 17.99
C GLY A 884 -1.36 -20.23 18.54
N LEU A 885 -1.01 -20.52 19.81
CA LEU A 885 -1.35 -21.74 20.50
C LEU A 885 -2.76 -21.66 21.07
N ASP A 886 -3.43 -22.81 21.14
CA ASP A 886 -4.77 -22.94 21.68
C ASP A 886 -4.69 -23.09 23.22
N PRO A 887 -5.13 -22.10 24.02
CA PRO A 887 -5.11 -22.15 25.50
C PRO A 887 -6.07 -23.19 26.10
N THR A 888 -6.60 -24.08 25.25
CA THR A 888 -7.47 -25.19 25.62
C THR A 888 -6.85 -26.57 25.34
N ARG A 889 -5.60 -26.65 24.85
CA ARG A 889 -4.90 -27.90 24.51
C ARG A 889 -3.63 -28.10 25.36
N SER A 890 -3.52 -29.24 26.04
CA SER A 890 -2.44 -29.57 26.99
C SER A 890 -1.08 -29.92 26.36
N ALA A 891 -0.62 -29.22 25.32
CA ALA A 891 0.57 -29.63 24.59
C ALA A 891 1.37 -28.46 24.00
N SER A 892 2.16 -27.77 24.83
CA SER A 892 3.38 -27.11 24.39
C SER A 892 4.50 -28.15 24.24
N HIS A 893 4.64 -28.73 23.04
CA HIS A 893 5.68 -29.69 22.68
C HIS A 893 6.83 -29.05 21.87
N GLN A 894 7.50 -28.03 22.39
CA GLN A 894 8.73 -27.55 21.73
C GLN A 894 9.99 -27.98 22.52
N PRO A 895 10.82 -28.90 21.96
CA PRO A 895 12.16 -29.20 22.49
C PRO A 895 13.08 -27.98 22.42
N VAL A 896 13.96 -27.79 23.40
CA VAL A 896 15.08 -26.84 23.30
C VAL A 896 16.38 -27.63 23.23
N THR A 897 17.09 -27.55 22.11
CA THR A 897 18.43 -28.14 21.96
C THR A 897 19.46 -27.16 22.51
N PHE A 898 20.09 -27.48 23.64
CA PHE A 898 21.12 -26.64 24.23
C PHE A 898 22.46 -26.84 23.53
N THR A 899 22.92 -25.87 22.73
CA THR A 899 24.30 -25.84 22.21
C THR A 899 25.29 -25.28 23.24
N THR A 900 24.78 -24.64 24.30
CA THR A 900 25.56 -24.13 25.42
C THR A 900 24.89 -24.50 26.73
N SER A 901 25.65 -24.60 27.82
CA SER A 901 25.12 -24.98 29.13
C SER A 901 24.24 -23.92 29.79
N GLN A 902 23.85 -22.87 29.07
CA GLN A 902 23.21 -21.69 29.62
C GLN A 902 21.94 -21.29 28.88
N PHE A 903 20.92 -20.87 29.62
CA PHE A 903 19.69 -20.26 29.06
C PHE A 903 19.09 -19.24 30.03
N THR A 904 18.24 -18.34 29.53
CA THR A 904 17.58 -17.33 30.36
C THR A 904 16.07 -17.53 30.45
N TYR A 905 15.48 -17.23 31.60
CA TYR A 905 14.02 -17.10 31.76
C TYR A 905 13.68 -15.86 32.58
N THR A 906 12.45 -15.34 32.51
CA THR A 906 12.02 -14.16 33.29
C THR A 906 11.06 -14.54 34.42
N ARG A 907 11.17 -13.89 35.58
CA ARG A 907 10.26 -14.05 36.73
C ARG A 907 9.90 -12.69 37.36
N ARG A 908 8.67 -12.50 37.87
CA ARG A 908 8.26 -11.21 38.48
C ARG A 908 8.59 -11.14 40.00
N THR A 909 9.09 -10.01 40.53
CA THR A 909 9.15 -9.77 42.01
C THR A 909 8.93 -8.31 42.43
N PRO A 910 8.11 -8.09 43.48
CA PRO A 910 8.68 -7.63 44.77
C PRO A 910 8.02 -8.16 46.08
N SER A 911 7.50 -9.40 46.16
CA SER A 911 6.99 -9.95 47.46
C SER A 911 7.03 -11.47 47.69
N LEU A 912 7.62 -12.29 46.82
CA LEU A 912 7.81 -13.72 47.09
C LEU A 912 9.11 -14.00 47.84
N THR A 913 9.20 -13.59 49.10
CA THR A 913 10.17 -14.19 50.03
C THR A 913 9.61 -15.53 50.51
N GLY A 914 10.16 -16.64 50.02
CA GLY A 914 9.78 -18.01 50.43
C GLY A 914 10.06 -19.06 49.37
N TYR A 915 9.90 -18.72 48.09
CA TYR A 915 9.90 -19.73 47.03
C TYR A 915 11.31 -20.14 46.57
N HIS A 916 11.54 -21.45 46.48
CA HIS A 916 12.72 -22.06 45.88
C HIS A 916 12.41 -22.52 44.45
N TYR A 917 13.17 -22.01 43.47
CA TYR A 917 13.05 -22.41 42.07
C TYR A 917 14.03 -23.56 41.78
N THR A 918 13.54 -24.68 41.27
CA THR A 918 14.33 -25.88 40.96
C THR A 918 14.27 -26.20 39.48
N VAL A 919 15.42 -26.58 38.91
CA VAL A 919 15.54 -26.96 37.50
C VAL A 919 15.34 -28.47 37.38
N TRP A 920 14.51 -28.90 36.44
CA TRP A 920 14.27 -30.31 36.13
C TRP A 920 14.57 -30.56 34.67
N THR A 921 15.14 -31.73 34.38
CA THR A 921 15.52 -32.13 33.04
C THR A 921 14.92 -33.48 32.66
N SER A 922 14.74 -33.71 31.36
CA SER A 922 14.31 -34.99 30.80
C SER A 922 15.02 -35.23 29.46
N THR A 923 15.19 -36.47 29.06
CA THR A 923 15.71 -36.84 27.72
C THR A 923 14.63 -37.40 26.80
N ASN A 924 13.40 -37.57 27.30
CA ASN A 924 12.29 -38.22 26.58
C ASN A 924 10.90 -37.63 26.92
N MET A 925 10.84 -36.52 27.66
CA MET A 925 9.64 -35.86 28.20
C MET A 925 8.76 -36.70 29.15
N VAL A 926 9.05 -37.99 29.34
CA VAL A 926 8.27 -38.90 30.20
C VAL A 926 8.86 -38.97 31.60
N THR A 927 10.18 -39.08 31.71
CA THR A 927 10.89 -39.21 33.00
C THR A 927 11.68 -37.94 33.31
N TRP A 928 11.35 -37.30 34.43
CA TRP A 928 11.93 -36.01 34.84
C TRP A 928 12.84 -36.18 36.05
N THR A 929 14.06 -35.64 35.96
CA THR A 929 15.05 -35.65 37.04
C THR A 929 15.42 -34.23 37.42
N GLN A 930 15.48 -33.92 38.72
CA GLN A 930 15.92 -32.60 39.16
C GLN A 930 17.41 -32.43 38.89
N ASP A 931 17.81 -31.35 38.23
CA ASP A 931 19.21 -30.94 38.16
C ASP A 931 19.55 -30.15 39.44
N THR A 932 20.06 -30.87 40.44
CA THR A 932 20.46 -30.29 41.73
C THR A 932 21.73 -29.44 41.66
N GLY A 933 22.47 -29.49 40.55
CA GLY A 933 23.70 -28.73 40.34
C GLY A 933 23.53 -27.48 39.45
N ALA A 934 22.31 -27.22 38.95
CA ALA A 934 22.03 -26.04 38.13
C ALA A 934 22.25 -24.75 38.93
N VAL A 935 23.01 -23.81 38.35
CA VAL A 935 23.30 -22.50 38.94
C VAL A 935 22.39 -21.46 38.32
N GLN A 936 21.58 -20.79 39.14
CA GLN A 936 20.72 -19.68 38.71
C GLN A 936 21.35 -18.35 39.13
N MET A 937 21.59 -17.45 38.18
CA MET A 937 22.14 -16.11 38.36
C MET A 937 21.05 -15.07 38.05
N PRO A 938 20.41 -14.50 39.08
CA PRO A 938 19.35 -13.51 38.87
C PRO A 938 19.89 -12.17 38.38
N GLY A 939 19.22 -11.55 37.42
CA GLY A 939 19.54 -10.23 36.87
C GLY A 939 18.99 -9.07 37.70
N THR A 940 19.22 -7.82 37.26
CA THR A 940 18.63 -6.65 37.94
C THR A 940 17.16 -6.51 37.53
N PRO A 941 16.20 -6.46 38.46
CA PRO A 941 14.78 -6.35 38.10
C PRO A 941 14.48 -4.99 37.45
N VAL A 942 13.69 -5.00 36.37
CA VAL A 942 13.14 -3.81 35.72
C VAL A 942 11.61 -3.94 35.70
N ALA A 943 10.89 -2.94 36.22
CA ALA A 943 9.42 -2.92 36.25
C ALA A 943 8.76 -4.20 36.82
N ASN A 944 9.34 -4.74 37.91
CA ASN A 944 8.91 -5.97 38.59
C ASN A 944 9.15 -7.27 37.81
N VAL A 945 10.00 -7.28 36.77
CA VAL A 945 10.44 -8.47 36.03
C VAL A 945 11.95 -8.62 36.20
N GLU A 946 12.41 -9.81 36.53
CA GLU A 946 13.81 -10.21 36.70
C GLU A 946 14.15 -11.30 35.68
N THR A 947 15.10 -11.04 34.78
CA THR A 947 15.67 -12.08 33.91
C THR A 947 16.70 -12.87 34.69
N VAL A 948 16.61 -14.20 34.68
CA VAL A 948 17.49 -15.13 35.38
C VAL A 948 18.24 -15.97 34.35
N LEU A 949 19.58 -15.94 34.42
CA LEU A 949 20.44 -16.83 33.65
C LEU A 949 20.61 -18.14 34.42
N VAL A 950 20.37 -19.27 33.77
CA VAL A 950 20.52 -20.62 34.33
C VAL A 950 21.68 -21.30 33.64
N THR A 951 22.62 -21.86 34.41
CA THR A 951 23.69 -22.73 33.92
C THR A 951 23.44 -24.15 34.40
N LEU A 952 23.26 -25.10 33.48
CA LEU A 952 23.03 -26.52 33.76
C LEU A 952 24.31 -27.22 34.24
N SER A 953 24.14 -28.35 34.96
CA SER A 953 25.27 -29.17 35.38
C SER A 953 26.06 -29.73 34.18
N PRO A 954 27.42 -29.69 34.20
CA PRO A 954 28.25 -30.13 33.08
C PRO A 954 28.02 -31.58 32.61
N ALA A 955 27.56 -32.46 33.52
CA ALA A 955 27.30 -33.87 33.22
C ALA A 955 26.06 -34.12 32.34
N LEU A 956 25.23 -33.11 32.08
CA LEU A 956 24.01 -33.21 31.26
C LEU A 956 24.24 -32.82 29.79
N LEU A 957 25.48 -32.47 29.41
CA LEU A 957 25.84 -31.91 28.11
C LEU A 957 26.41 -32.95 27.12
N GLU A 958 26.54 -34.22 27.49
CA GLU A 958 27.08 -35.28 26.62
C GLU A 958 26.00 -36.17 25.94
N GLY A 959 24.73 -35.75 25.93
CA GLY A 959 23.60 -36.48 25.31
C GLY A 959 22.89 -35.67 24.21
N PRO A 960 22.17 -36.33 23.27
CA PRO A 960 21.77 -35.69 22.02
C PRO A 960 20.51 -34.80 22.09
N GLN A 961 19.82 -34.69 23.23
CA GLN A 961 18.65 -33.82 23.43
C GLN A 961 18.28 -33.76 24.93
N LEU A 962 18.01 -32.56 25.46
CA LEU A 962 17.69 -32.36 26.88
C LEU A 962 16.52 -31.38 27.00
N PHE A 963 15.39 -31.84 27.53
CA PHE A 963 14.23 -31.02 27.88
C PHE A 963 14.44 -30.40 29.26
N VAL A 964 14.05 -29.15 29.47
CA VAL A 964 14.20 -28.44 30.75
C VAL A 964 12.88 -27.81 31.18
N ARG A 965 12.55 -27.89 32.47
CA ARG A 965 11.43 -27.16 33.09
C ARG A 965 11.87 -26.54 34.42
N ILE A 966 11.29 -25.39 34.78
CA ILE A 966 11.54 -24.70 36.06
C ILE A 966 10.32 -24.88 36.97
N ARG A 967 10.54 -25.37 38.18
CA ARG A 967 9.47 -25.54 39.17
C ARG A 967 9.72 -24.65 40.38
N ALA A 968 8.77 -23.77 40.68
CA ALA A 968 8.75 -23.00 41.92
C ALA A 968 8.06 -23.82 43.03
N ALA A 969 8.67 -23.87 44.21
CA ALA A 969 8.08 -24.46 45.42
C ALA A 969 8.08 -23.42 46.55
N PRO A 970 7.04 -23.35 47.41
CA PRO A 970 6.93 -22.39 48.50
C PRO A 970 8.01 -22.46 49.58
#